data_AF-A8QC18-F1
#
_entry.id   AF-A8QC18-F1
#
_cell.length_a   1.000
_cell.length_b   1.000
_cell.length_c   1.000
_cell.angle_alpha   90.00
_cell.angle_beta   90.00
_cell.angle_gamma   90.00
#
_symmetry.space_group_name_H-M   'P 1'
#
loop_
_entity.id
_entity.type
_entity.pdbx_description
1 polymer ?
#
loop_
_entity_poly.entity_id
_entity_poly.type
_entity_poly.pdbx_seq_one_letter_code
_entity_poly.pdbx_strand_id
1 'polypeptide(L)'
;MPKTVDLRTQLAQRVACALRLRDVLGRNGYLAQLSISTRIHLRADAELLAGASDLWRLFDAGEHAAVLVTAIESVLGPGYERVFFEQALPRMVEILAALHAQLTPSNAVVCTRLVLALFLGATRFRLEHGAAYQQTSLPSSSTFEPWYASPVCIRLLESLFDAAINRLEHTQEAAADAELRTQLCALAEQALNAYEAREAFLSNDADGLAAAQAAFSRARPALLRPLLGIGRADKAFALAEHHRDFHTLVVLCFADPANNDDSKRIKLMNPASSDSSDVRVELYLDAYGMDFANELYQYYIKHGAVRRLLEPRAEHAHLVSRFLDEHPQYSRLAWVHDSALDQYERASSTLRACAQQERLDVQAKQRMLSIGKLLHLASLPSMEGVSAPAQQATLESWDDALDLVHIQTRLHARWVEATLVDESAPAEAQAEHIASSIAPLLDNRPTLRTLFVSFASEVIAGHVVTGEDIIDLLTLADRSFAAPQDSALTDFAIAVQVLVRLDLSSARRDAALVSLWRRLYLMDDWEALSDTASLTDEQVLQNVQNTTAFHTLQSVLADDSTAETVISPESICTMAPPDLSLLKERLQGLPDTQIQAIHDAFQEEHDALAHTVECTRLSAYFSHILSVRLINKEDWDMDDEDAPERKLEDTTTPLYETSMPGASTMLM
;
A
#
# COMPACT_ATOMS: atom_id res chain seq x y z
N MET A 1 60.82 -39.05 -9.03
CA MET A 1 61.30 -37.95 -8.17
C MET A 1 61.32 -38.46 -6.72
N PRO A 2 62.39 -38.20 -5.94
CA PRO A 2 62.63 -38.87 -4.66
C PRO A 2 61.64 -38.46 -3.56
N LYS A 3 61.31 -39.42 -2.69
CA LYS A 3 60.37 -39.34 -1.56
C LYS A 3 60.95 -38.61 -0.33
N THR A 4 61.39 -37.36 -0.46
CA THR A 4 61.87 -36.56 0.70
C THR A 4 61.78 -35.04 0.50
N VAL A 5 60.86 -34.54 -0.32
CA VAL A 5 60.55 -33.10 -0.29
C VAL A 5 59.42 -32.91 0.71
N ASP A 6 59.68 -32.12 1.76
CA ASP A 6 58.67 -31.72 2.73
C ASP A 6 57.52 -31.04 1.97
N LEU A 7 56.32 -31.63 2.00
CA LEU A 7 55.16 -31.18 1.22
C LEU A 7 54.79 -29.73 1.55
N ARG A 8 55.10 -29.28 2.77
CA ARG A 8 54.98 -27.88 3.19
C ARG A 8 55.87 -26.97 2.36
N THR A 9 57.12 -27.35 2.14
CA THR A 9 58.07 -26.58 1.30
C THR A 9 57.64 -26.59 -0.16
N GLN A 10 57.05 -27.69 -0.64
CA GLN A 10 56.54 -27.80 -2.00
C GLN A 10 55.30 -26.89 -2.22
N LEU A 11 54.33 -26.87 -1.30
CA LEU A 11 53.17 -25.97 -1.39
C LEU A 11 53.60 -24.50 -1.31
N ALA A 12 54.51 -24.15 -0.40
CA ALA A 12 55.06 -22.80 -0.31
C ALA A 12 55.81 -22.38 -1.60
N GLN A 13 56.57 -23.28 -2.20
CA GLN A 13 57.22 -23.04 -3.50
C GLN A 13 56.20 -22.84 -4.62
N ARG A 14 55.09 -23.60 -4.64
CA ARG A 14 54.02 -23.44 -5.64
C ARG A 14 53.30 -22.10 -5.49
N VAL A 15 53.03 -21.66 -4.26
CA VAL A 15 52.50 -20.30 -4.00
C VAL A 15 53.48 -19.24 -4.49
N ALA A 16 54.77 -19.37 -4.18
CA ALA A 16 55.80 -18.44 -4.67
C ALA A 16 55.93 -18.45 -6.21
N CYS A 17 55.78 -19.62 -6.84
CA CYS A 17 55.75 -19.74 -8.30
C CYS A 17 54.51 -19.07 -8.90
N ALA A 18 53.33 -19.18 -8.28
CA ALA A 18 52.12 -18.49 -8.72
C ALA A 18 52.29 -16.96 -8.66
N LEU A 19 52.90 -16.44 -7.59
CA LEU A 19 53.24 -15.02 -7.45
C LEU A 19 54.28 -14.57 -8.50
N ARG A 20 55.32 -15.37 -8.75
CA ARG A 20 56.32 -15.08 -9.79
C ARG A 20 55.72 -15.11 -11.18
N LEU A 21 54.83 -16.06 -11.48
CA LEU A 21 54.12 -16.15 -12.74
C LEU A 21 53.32 -14.86 -12.97
N ARG A 22 52.57 -14.42 -11.97
CA ARG A 22 51.87 -13.13 -12.00
C ARG A 22 52.85 -11.97 -12.25
N ASP A 23 53.97 -11.90 -11.53
CA ASP A 23 54.93 -10.79 -11.68
C ASP A 23 55.56 -10.75 -13.08
N VAL A 24 55.85 -11.91 -13.67
CA VAL A 24 56.36 -12.02 -15.05
C VAL A 24 55.28 -11.58 -16.05
N LEU A 25 54.03 -12.04 -15.88
CA LEU A 25 52.92 -11.64 -16.73
C LEU A 25 52.60 -10.14 -16.60
N GLY A 26 52.72 -9.58 -15.39
CA GLY A 26 52.48 -8.18 -15.09
C GLY A 26 53.56 -7.24 -15.65
N ARG A 27 54.85 -7.56 -15.43
CA ARG A 27 55.98 -6.75 -15.93
C ARG A 27 56.04 -6.67 -17.45
N ASN A 28 55.57 -7.72 -18.12
CA ASN A 28 55.53 -7.77 -19.58
C ASN A 28 54.22 -7.21 -20.18
N GLY A 29 53.30 -6.70 -19.37
CA GLY A 29 52.00 -6.17 -19.83
C GLY A 29 50.99 -7.21 -20.33
N TYR A 30 51.37 -8.50 -20.39
CA TYR A 30 50.51 -9.59 -20.86
C TYR A 30 49.33 -9.86 -19.94
N LEU A 31 49.42 -9.51 -18.65
CA LEU A 31 48.32 -9.70 -17.71
C LEU A 31 47.06 -8.91 -18.12
N ALA A 32 47.22 -7.69 -18.67
CA ALA A 32 46.10 -6.89 -19.17
C ALA A 32 45.51 -7.44 -20.48
N GLN A 33 46.29 -8.23 -21.24
CA GLN A 33 45.86 -8.85 -22.49
C GLN A 33 45.12 -10.18 -22.29
N LEU A 34 45.20 -10.77 -21.08
CA LEU A 34 44.49 -11.98 -20.73
C LEU A 34 42.99 -11.72 -20.53
N SER A 35 42.18 -12.69 -20.96
CA SER A 35 40.73 -12.64 -20.74
C SER A 35 40.42 -12.54 -19.25
N ILE A 36 39.28 -11.93 -18.93
CA ILE A 36 38.82 -11.76 -17.55
C ILE A 36 38.69 -13.13 -16.85
N SER A 37 38.09 -14.14 -17.50
CA SER A 37 37.95 -15.48 -16.95
C SER A 37 39.28 -16.16 -16.63
N THR A 38 40.30 -15.99 -17.48
CA THR A 38 41.63 -16.61 -17.25
C THR A 38 42.36 -15.96 -16.09
N ARG A 39 42.22 -14.63 -15.91
CA ARG A 39 42.76 -13.94 -14.73
C ARG A 39 42.09 -14.39 -13.43
N ILE A 40 40.76 -14.58 -13.44
CA ILE A 40 40.01 -15.10 -12.27
C ILE A 40 40.46 -16.52 -11.95
N HIS A 41 40.61 -17.38 -12.96
CA HIS A 41 41.08 -18.75 -12.79
C HIS A 41 42.48 -18.78 -12.15
N LEU A 42 43.44 -18.01 -12.69
CA LEU A 42 44.80 -17.92 -12.14
C LEU A 42 44.82 -17.45 -10.69
N ARG A 43 43.94 -16.49 -10.35
CA ARG A 43 43.79 -16.00 -8.98
C ARG A 43 43.14 -17.04 -8.08
N ALA A 44 42.06 -17.68 -8.50
CA ALA A 44 41.34 -18.68 -7.73
C ALA A 44 42.21 -19.91 -7.41
N ASP A 45 43.06 -20.33 -8.36
CA ASP A 45 44.04 -21.39 -8.16
C ASP A 45 45.13 -20.99 -7.15
N ALA A 46 45.61 -19.75 -7.22
CA ALA A 46 46.60 -19.23 -6.29
C ALA A 46 46.02 -19.08 -4.86
N GLU A 47 44.76 -18.63 -4.75
CA GLU A 47 44.00 -18.60 -3.49
C GLU A 47 43.83 -20.01 -2.91
N LEU A 48 43.48 -20.99 -3.76
CA LEU A 48 43.34 -22.39 -3.35
C LEU A 48 44.67 -22.99 -2.87
N LEU A 49 45.78 -22.67 -3.53
CA LEU A 49 47.12 -23.12 -3.12
C LEU A 49 47.52 -22.54 -1.75
N ALA A 50 47.23 -21.26 -1.52
CA ALA A 50 47.49 -20.61 -0.24
C ALA A 50 46.64 -21.22 0.89
N GLY A 51 45.33 -21.39 0.65
CA GLY A 51 44.44 -22.06 1.60
C GLY A 51 44.83 -23.53 1.85
N ALA A 52 45.23 -24.26 0.82
CA ALA A 52 45.69 -25.65 0.95
C ALA A 52 47.00 -25.77 1.75
N SER A 53 47.87 -24.76 1.72
CA SER A 53 49.06 -24.70 2.58
C SER A 53 48.69 -24.57 4.06
N ASP A 54 47.71 -23.75 4.38
CA ASP A 54 47.22 -23.57 5.76
C ASP A 54 46.44 -24.81 6.23
N LEU A 55 45.65 -25.44 5.34
CA LEU A 55 44.98 -26.72 5.58
C LEU A 55 46.00 -27.86 5.85
N TRP A 56 47.06 -27.95 5.04
CA TRP A 56 48.13 -28.95 5.25
C TRP A 56 48.82 -28.77 6.60
N ARG A 57 49.03 -27.53 7.05
CA ARG A 57 49.65 -27.25 8.35
C ARG A 57 48.82 -27.79 9.52
N LEU A 58 47.48 -27.71 9.43
CA LEU A 58 46.60 -28.31 10.42
C LEU A 58 46.55 -29.83 10.30
N PHE A 59 46.63 -30.36 9.09
CA PHE A 59 46.68 -31.81 8.86
C PHE A 59 47.96 -32.44 9.45
N ASP A 60 49.12 -31.81 9.24
CA ASP A 60 50.43 -32.29 9.71
C ASP A 60 50.58 -32.18 11.24
N ALA A 61 49.81 -31.29 11.88
CA ALA A 61 49.72 -31.21 13.34
C ALA A 61 48.98 -32.40 13.98
N GLY A 62 48.37 -33.28 13.19
CA GLY A 62 47.83 -34.59 13.61
C GLY A 62 46.49 -34.56 14.37
N GLU A 63 46.08 -33.43 14.94
CA GLU A 63 44.87 -33.32 15.76
C GLU A 63 43.55 -33.38 14.95
N HIS A 64 43.59 -33.12 13.65
CA HIS A 64 42.40 -32.91 12.80
C HIS A 64 42.38 -33.79 11.53
N ALA A 65 43.33 -34.72 11.41
CA ALA A 65 43.59 -35.46 10.17
C ALA A 65 42.46 -36.45 9.82
N ALA A 66 41.89 -37.15 10.80
CA ALA A 66 41.00 -38.29 10.54
C ALA A 66 39.77 -37.96 9.67
N VAL A 67 39.11 -36.82 9.93
CA VAL A 67 37.90 -36.41 9.19
C VAL A 67 38.24 -35.95 7.76
N LEU A 68 39.40 -35.30 7.58
CA LEU A 68 39.86 -34.93 6.25
C LEU A 68 40.30 -36.16 5.45
N VAL A 69 40.93 -37.15 6.10
CA VAL A 69 41.30 -38.42 5.46
C VAL A 69 40.04 -39.13 4.98
N THR A 70 39.01 -39.32 5.81
CA THR A 70 37.78 -40.00 5.37
C THR A 70 37.07 -39.29 4.22
N ALA A 71 37.10 -37.96 4.19
CA ALA A 71 36.58 -37.17 3.08
C ALA A 71 37.42 -37.38 1.79
N ILE A 72 38.76 -37.33 1.90
CA ILE A 72 39.67 -37.59 0.78
C ILE A 72 39.50 -39.03 0.25
N GLU A 73 39.42 -40.02 1.13
CA GLU A 73 39.28 -41.43 0.76
C GLU A 73 37.97 -41.70 0.02
N SER A 74 36.89 -41.02 0.39
CA SER A 74 35.60 -41.15 -0.30
C SER A 74 35.63 -40.64 -1.75
N VAL A 75 36.54 -39.71 -2.08
CA VAL A 75 36.61 -39.03 -3.39
C VAL A 75 37.76 -39.57 -4.26
N LEU A 76 38.90 -39.91 -3.65
CA LEU A 76 40.14 -40.32 -4.32
C LEU A 76 40.57 -41.77 -4.03
N GLY A 77 39.96 -42.43 -3.03
CA GLY A 77 40.37 -43.75 -2.54
C GLY A 77 41.39 -43.70 -1.38
N PRO A 78 41.67 -44.85 -0.75
CA PRO A 78 42.57 -44.94 0.41
C PRO A 78 44.04 -44.63 0.05
N GLY A 79 44.74 -43.90 0.93
CA GLY A 79 46.18 -43.62 0.81
C GLY A 79 46.58 -42.54 -0.20
N TYR A 80 45.63 -41.74 -0.67
CA TYR A 80 45.85 -40.65 -1.63
C TYR A 80 45.95 -39.25 -0.97
N GLU A 81 46.19 -39.15 0.35
CA GLU A 81 46.20 -37.88 1.08
C GLU A 81 47.32 -36.95 0.59
N ARG A 82 48.54 -37.48 0.42
CA ARG A 82 49.66 -36.69 -0.12
C ARG A 82 49.47 -36.36 -1.60
N VAL A 83 48.94 -37.33 -2.36
CA VAL A 83 48.67 -37.17 -3.80
C VAL A 83 47.62 -36.07 -4.03
N PHE A 84 46.66 -35.91 -3.12
CA PHE A 84 45.68 -34.85 -3.17
C PHE A 84 46.33 -33.45 -3.17
N PHE A 85 47.15 -33.15 -2.17
CA PHE A 85 47.83 -31.85 -2.06
C PHE A 85 48.86 -31.64 -3.18
N GLU A 86 49.46 -32.71 -3.71
CA GLU A 86 50.42 -32.63 -4.83
C GLU A 86 49.73 -32.33 -6.17
N GLN A 87 48.63 -33.03 -6.51
CA GLN A 87 48.13 -33.08 -7.89
C GLN A 87 46.61 -32.87 -8.03
N ALA A 88 45.80 -33.13 -7.00
CA ALA A 88 44.34 -33.15 -7.12
C ALA A 88 43.62 -32.00 -6.39
N LEU A 89 44.31 -30.90 -6.08
CA LEU A 89 43.69 -29.69 -5.51
C LEU A 89 42.45 -29.18 -6.26
N PRO A 90 42.36 -29.25 -7.61
CA PRO A 90 41.13 -28.84 -8.32
C PRO A 90 39.86 -29.60 -7.89
N ARG A 91 39.99 -30.80 -7.30
CA ARG A 91 38.88 -31.60 -6.76
C ARG A 91 38.48 -31.20 -5.33
N MET A 92 38.99 -30.08 -4.80
CA MET A 92 38.67 -29.61 -3.46
C MET A 92 37.17 -29.48 -3.20
N VAL A 93 36.38 -29.00 -4.17
CA VAL A 93 34.92 -28.84 -4.02
C VAL A 93 34.22 -30.18 -3.78
N GLU A 94 34.66 -31.25 -4.43
CA GLU A 94 34.14 -32.62 -4.20
C GLU A 94 34.46 -33.11 -2.79
N ILE A 95 35.65 -32.79 -2.27
CA ILE A 95 36.05 -33.13 -0.91
C ILE A 95 35.27 -32.33 0.12
N LEU A 96 35.00 -31.04 -0.14
CA LEU A 96 34.11 -30.23 0.70
C LEU A 96 32.67 -30.78 0.69
N ALA A 97 32.19 -31.30 -0.46
CA ALA A 97 30.90 -31.99 -0.52
C ALA A 97 30.88 -33.27 0.32
N ALA A 98 31.94 -34.07 0.25
CA ALA A 98 32.10 -35.27 1.08
C ALA A 98 32.17 -34.93 2.59
N LEU A 99 32.87 -33.83 2.93
CA LEU A 99 32.97 -33.34 4.30
C LEU A 99 31.60 -32.87 4.83
N HIS A 100 30.81 -32.19 3.99
CA HIS A 100 29.43 -31.84 4.33
C HIS A 100 28.55 -33.08 4.56
N ALA A 101 28.66 -34.10 3.71
CA ALA A 101 27.89 -35.35 3.85
C ALA A 101 28.26 -36.16 5.10
N GLN A 102 29.50 -36.01 5.60
CA GLN A 102 30.00 -36.67 6.81
C GLN A 102 29.84 -35.82 8.07
N LEU A 103 29.20 -34.64 7.99
CA LEU A 103 29.07 -33.72 9.12
C LEU A 103 28.20 -34.32 10.23
N THR A 104 28.74 -34.37 11.44
CA THR A 104 28.09 -34.86 12.66
C THR A 104 28.39 -33.88 13.81
N PRO A 105 27.56 -33.81 14.86
CA PRO A 105 27.81 -32.87 15.97
C PRO A 105 29.15 -33.11 16.68
N SER A 106 29.68 -34.33 16.64
CA SER A 106 30.99 -34.69 17.22
C SER A 106 32.18 -34.20 16.40
N ASN A 107 32.07 -34.17 15.07
CA ASN A 107 33.16 -33.73 14.19
C ASN A 107 33.05 -32.25 13.75
N ALA A 108 31.93 -31.58 14.03
CA ALA A 108 31.66 -30.21 13.59
C ALA A 108 32.77 -29.21 13.92
N VAL A 109 33.35 -29.25 15.13
CA VAL A 109 34.46 -28.31 15.50
C VAL A 109 35.71 -28.55 14.66
N VAL A 110 36.03 -29.81 14.41
CA VAL A 110 37.18 -30.18 13.59
C VAL A 110 36.96 -29.75 12.14
N CYS A 111 35.76 -30.02 11.61
CA CYS A 111 35.32 -29.56 10.29
C CYS A 111 35.39 -28.03 10.17
N THR A 112 34.90 -27.30 11.17
CA THR A 112 34.95 -25.83 11.21
C THR A 112 36.39 -25.32 11.16
N ARG A 113 37.31 -25.89 11.94
CA ARG A 113 38.73 -25.48 11.91
C ARG A 113 39.39 -25.74 10.57
N LEU A 114 39.13 -26.90 9.95
CA LEU A 114 39.68 -27.27 8.64
C LEU A 114 39.15 -26.34 7.53
N VAL A 115 37.84 -26.14 7.47
CA VAL A 115 37.20 -25.29 6.46
C VAL A 115 37.63 -23.83 6.65
N LEU A 116 37.63 -23.32 7.89
CA LEU A 116 38.13 -21.96 8.16
C LEU A 116 39.59 -21.79 7.78
N ALA A 117 40.47 -22.77 8.00
CA ALA A 117 41.87 -22.65 7.58
C ALA A 117 42.02 -22.50 6.06
N LEU A 118 41.24 -23.28 5.30
CA LEU A 118 41.20 -23.16 3.84
C LEU A 118 40.71 -21.78 3.40
N PHE A 119 39.57 -21.33 3.92
CA PHE A 119 38.93 -20.06 3.53
C PHE A 119 39.70 -18.81 4.03
N LEU A 120 40.23 -18.84 5.26
CA LEU A 120 41.04 -17.75 5.80
C LEU A 120 42.39 -17.62 5.09
N GLY A 121 43.01 -18.74 4.72
CA GLY A 121 44.22 -18.72 3.90
C GLY A 121 43.97 -18.13 2.51
N ALA A 122 42.84 -18.50 1.89
CA ALA A 122 42.43 -17.96 0.60
C ALA A 122 42.10 -16.45 0.66
N THR A 123 41.37 -16.00 1.68
CA THR A 123 41.04 -14.57 1.87
C THR A 123 42.25 -13.72 2.22
N ARG A 124 43.18 -14.21 3.05
CA ARG A 124 44.48 -13.54 3.28
C ARG A 124 45.25 -13.33 1.99
N PHE A 125 45.36 -14.37 1.16
CA PHE A 125 46.03 -14.26 -0.13
C PHE A 125 45.34 -13.22 -1.03
N ARG A 126 44.01 -13.22 -1.04
CA ARG A 126 43.20 -12.25 -1.78
C ARG A 126 43.45 -10.81 -1.34
N LEU A 127 43.49 -10.54 -0.03
CA LEU A 127 43.72 -9.20 0.50
C LEU A 127 45.13 -8.69 0.19
N GLU A 128 46.14 -9.54 0.33
CA GLU A 128 47.55 -9.17 0.11
C GLU A 128 47.90 -9.03 -1.38
N HIS A 129 47.32 -9.87 -2.24
CA HIS A 129 47.78 -10.04 -3.62
C HIS A 129 46.70 -9.81 -4.68
N GLY A 130 45.43 -9.62 -4.31
CA GLY A 130 44.30 -9.49 -5.24
C GLY A 130 44.42 -8.30 -6.19
N ALA A 131 44.83 -7.13 -5.68
CA ALA A 131 45.04 -5.93 -6.51
C ALA A 131 46.09 -6.14 -7.61
N ALA A 132 47.09 -6.99 -7.36
CA ALA A 132 48.15 -7.28 -8.32
C ALA A 132 47.68 -8.12 -9.52
N TYR A 133 46.50 -8.76 -9.45
CA TYR A 133 45.86 -9.42 -10.59
C TYR A 133 44.97 -8.47 -11.41
N GLN A 134 44.98 -7.17 -11.12
CA GLN A 134 44.12 -6.15 -11.75
C GLN A 134 42.61 -6.51 -11.66
N GLN A 135 42.25 -7.23 -10.60
CA GLN A 135 40.90 -7.70 -10.32
C GLN A 135 40.64 -7.47 -8.84
N THR A 136 40.06 -6.32 -8.51
CA THR A 136 39.69 -5.97 -7.14
C THR A 136 38.38 -6.65 -6.73
N SER A 137 37.45 -6.84 -7.67
CA SER A 137 36.16 -7.55 -7.50
C SER A 137 35.97 -8.64 -8.56
N LEU A 138 35.05 -9.58 -8.33
CA LEU A 138 34.62 -10.53 -9.37
C LEU A 138 33.84 -9.74 -10.44
N PRO A 139 34.32 -9.68 -11.69
CA PRO A 139 33.63 -8.97 -12.74
C PRO A 139 32.44 -9.76 -13.26
N SER A 140 31.39 -9.03 -13.63
CA SER A 140 30.07 -9.53 -14.02
C SER A 140 30.03 -10.47 -15.23
N SER A 141 31.16 -10.70 -15.90
CA SER A 141 31.28 -11.44 -17.17
C SER A 141 32.09 -12.73 -17.10
N SER A 142 32.30 -13.29 -15.90
CA SER A 142 33.06 -14.54 -15.75
C SER A 142 32.25 -15.76 -16.17
N THR A 143 32.75 -16.52 -17.14
CA THR A 143 32.29 -17.88 -17.46
C THR A 143 32.82 -18.95 -16.49
N PHE A 144 33.78 -18.58 -15.64
CA PHE A 144 34.42 -19.48 -14.68
C PHE A 144 33.86 -19.26 -13.27
N GLU A 145 33.39 -20.34 -12.64
CA GLU A 145 32.90 -20.35 -11.27
C GLU A 145 34.07 -20.56 -10.29
N PRO A 146 34.38 -19.58 -9.42
CA PRO A 146 35.38 -19.77 -8.38
C PRO A 146 34.95 -20.85 -7.38
N TRP A 147 35.89 -21.67 -6.91
CA TRP A 147 35.60 -22.78 -5.99
C TRP A 147 34.89 -22.35 -4.69
N TYR A 148 35.19 -21.15 -4.16
CA TYR A 148 34.56 -20.60 -2.96
C TYR A 148 33.15 -20.04 -3.20
N ALA A 149 32.78 -19.76 -4.45
CA ALA A 149 31.43 -19.32 -4.83
C ALA A 149 30.49 -20.50 -5.10
N SER A 150 30.97 -21.74 -4.95
CA SER A 150 30.18 -22.95 -5.22
C SER A 150 29.00 -23.08 -4.23
N PRO A 151 27.81 -23.52 -4.68
CA PRO A 151 26.67 -23.76 -3.79
C PRO A 151 26.96 -24.85 -2.73
N VAL A 152 27.92 -25.75 -3.00
CA VAL A 152 28.38 -26.73 -2.01
C VAL A 152 29.07 -26.04 -0.83
N CYS A 153 29.95 -25.07 -1.13
CA CYS A 153 30.70 -24.31 -0.13
C CYS A 153 29.77 -23.47 0.75
N ILE A 154 28.78 -22.81 0.13
CA ILE A 154 27.78 -22.01 0.84
C ILE A 154 27.00 -22.88 1.85
N ARG A 155 26.41 -23.99 1.40
CA ARG A 155 25.66 -24.91 2.28
C ARG A 155 26.53 -25.49 3.39
N LEU A 156 27.78 -25.81 3.09
CA LEU A 156 28.73 -26.29 4.09
C LEU A 156 28.97 -25.23 5.18
N LEU A 157 29.24 -23.98 4.78
CA LEU A 157 29.45 -22.87 5.72
C LEU A 157 28.21 -22.60 6.59
N GLU A 158 27.00 -22.62 6.01
CA GLU A 158 25.74 -22.51 6.76
C GLU A 158 25.60 -23.65 7.78
N SER A 159 25.78 -24.91 7.36
CA SER A 159 25.66 -26.06 8.24
C SER A 159 26.68 -26.07 9.38
N LEU A 160 27.90 -25.58 9.13
CA LEU A 160 28.93 -25.42 10.15
C LEU A 160 28.60 -24.29 11.13
N PHE A 161 28.00 -23.21 10.63
CA PHE A 161 27.54 -22.10 11.45
C PHE A 161 26.42 -22.54 12.39
N ASP A 162 25.40 -23.24 11.88
CA ASP A 162 24.31 -23.78 12.69
C ASP A 162 24.81 -24.80 13.73
N ALA A 163 25.72 -25.69 13.33
CA ALA A 163 26.33 -26.66 14.24
C ALA A 163 27.14 -25.96 15.35
N ALA A 164 27.83 -24.87 15.04
CA ALA A 164 28.61 -24.10 16.00
C ALA A 164 27.70 -23.29 16.96
N ILE A 165 26.56 -22.78 16.51
CA ILE A 165 25.55 -22.14 17.38
C ILE A 165 24.96 -23.15 18.36
N ASN A 166 24.45 -24.28 17.85
CA ASN A 166 23.84 -25.31 18.69
C ASN A 166 24.80 -25.79 19.79
N ARG A 167 26.09 -25.90 19.46
CA ARG A 167 27.12 -26.28 20.44
C ARG A 167 27.35 -25.19 21.48
N LEU A 168 27.36 -23.91 21.08
CA LEU A 168 27.55 -22.79 21.99
C LEU A 168 26.43 -22.69 23.03
N GLU A 169 25.19 -23.06 22.68
CA GLU A 169 24.08 -23.15 23.64
C GLU A 169 24.26 -24.26 24.68
N HIS A 170 25.06 -25.29 24.39
CA HIS A 170 25.23 -26.47 25.25
C HIS A 170 26.60 -26.55 25.96
N THR A 171 27.54 -25.64 25.68
CA THR A 171 28.90 -25.70 26.25
C THR A 171 28.99 -24.95 27.58
N GLN A 172 29.59 -25.57 28.60
CA GLN A 172 29.80 -24.98 29.95
C GLN A 172 31.24 -24.48 30.17
N GLU A 173 32.15 -24.68 29.21
CA GLU A 173 33.58 -24.37 29.33
C GLU A 173 33.95 -23.02 28.70
N ALA A 174 34.27 -22.04 29.54
CA ALA A 174 34.51 -20.64 29.12
C ALA A 174 35.63 -20.42 28.07
N ALA A 175 36.66 -21.28 28.05
CA ALA A 175 37.77 -21.16 27.10
C ALA A 175 37.41 -21.69 25.70
N ALA A 176 36.70 -22.82 25.63
CA ALA A 176 36.16 -23.35 24.39
C ALA A 176 35.12 -22.39 23.80
N ASP A 177 34.36 -21.72 24.67
CA ASP A 177 33.40 -20.71 24.23
C ASP A 177 34.08 -19.51 23.54
N ALA A 178 35.21 -19.00 24.05
CA ALA A 178 35.88 -17.85 23.43
C ALA A 178 36.40 -18.15 22.02
N GLU A 179 36.93 -19.37 21.80
CA GLU A 179 37.35 -19.82 20.49
C GLU A 179 36.15 -20.00 19.54
N LEU A 180 35.09 -20.67 20.00
CA LEU A 180 33.87 -20.89 19.22
C LEU A 180 33.20 -19.57 18.80
N ARG A 181 33.14 -18.57 19.70
CA ARG A 181 32.63 -17.22 19.37
C ARG A 181 33.43 -16.56 18.25
N THR A 182 34.76 -16.76 18.25
CA THR A 182 35.64 -16.21 17.22
C THR A 182 35.47 -16.94 15.89
N GLN A 183 35.35 -18.27 15.93
CA GLN A 183 35.08 -19.11 14.77
C GLN A 183 33.72 -18.79 14.15
N LEU A 184 32.68 -18.56 14.95
CA LEU A 184 31.35 -18.16 14.46
C LEU A 184 31.38 -16.84 13.70
N CYS A 185 32.12 -15.84 14.20
CA CYS A 185 32.30 -14.58 13.48
C CYS A 185 33.01 -14.80 12.13
N ALA A 186 34.05 -15.63 12.11
CA ALA A 186 34.78 -15.95 10.89
C ALA A 186 33.91 -16.75 9.90
N LEU A 187 33.10 -17.71 10.39
CA LEU A 187 32.15 -18.46 9.55
C LEU A 187 31.11 -17.55 8.92
N ALA A 188 30.52 -16.63 9.69
CA ALA A 188 29.56 -15.66 9.17
C ALA A 188 30.20 -14.79 8.08
N GLU A 189 31.39 -14.22 8.33
CA GLU A 189 32.12 -13.43 7.34
C GLU A 189 32.44 -14.22 6.05
N GLN A 190 32.92 -15.46 6.19
CA GLN A 190 33.24 -16.30 5.03
C GLN A 190 31.97 -16.73 4.26
N ALA A 191 30.86 -17.01 4.95
CA ALA A 191 29.59 -17.35 4.33
C ALA A 191 29.04 -16.17 3.52
N LEU A 192 29.02 -14.98 4.10
CA LEU A 192 28.54 -13.77 3.43
C LEU A 192 29.41 -13.44 2.20
N ASN A 193 30.74 -13.52 2.33
CA ASN A 193 31.67 -13.37 1.20
C ASN A 193 31.46 -14.42 0.08
N ALA A 194 31.06 -15.64 0.44
CA ALA A 194 30.75 -16.68 -0.54
C ALA A 194 29.45 -16.39 -1.29
N TYR A 195 28.43 -15.85 -0.62
CA TYR A 195 27.21 -15.38 -1.26
C TYR A 195 27.47 -14.21 -2.22
N GLU A 196 28.22 -13.19 -1.81
CA GLU A 196 28.58 -12.08 -2.69
C GLU A 196 29.36 -12.55 -3.93
N ALA A 197 30.28 -13.50 -3.74
CA ALA A 197 31.00 -14.08 -4.85
C ALA A 197 30.08 -14.85 -5.82
N ARG A 198 29.03 -15.49 -5.30
CA ARG A 198 28.02 -16.19 -6.10
C ARG A 198 27.14 -15.22 -6.87
N GLU A 199 26.69 -14.14 -6.24
CA GLU A 199 25.92 -13.08 -6.91
C GLU A 199 26.75 -12.42 -8.03
N ALA A 200 28.01 -12.10 -7.76
CA ALA A 200 28.91 -11.51 -8.75
C ALA A 200 29.20 -12.46 -9.93
N PHE A 201 29.17 -13.78 -9.70
CA PHE A 201 29.29 -14.77 -10.76
C PHE A 201 28.00 -14.88 -11.61
N LEU A 202 26.84 -14.86 -10.97
CA LEU A 202 25.54 -15.05 -11.64
C LEU A 202 24.97 -13.78 -12.26
N SER A 203 25.68 -12.66 -12.27
CA SER A 203 25.15 -11.39 -12.79
C SER A 203 24.69 -11.42 -14.26
N ASN A 204 25.12 -12.40 -15.06
CA ASN A 204 24.65 -12.61 -16.44
C ASN A 204 23.42 -13.53 -16.58
N ASP A 205 23.09 -14.28 -15.53
CA ASP A 205 21.98 -15.23 -15.49
C ASP A 205 20.89 -14.65 -14.58
N ALA A 206 19.85 -14.06 -15.18
CA ALA A 206 18.81 -13.35 -14.44
C ALA A 206 18.06 -14.25 -13.44
N ASP A 207 17.74 -15.48 -13.84
CA ASP A 207 17.01 -16.44 -13.00
C ASP A 207 17.90 -16.96 -11.87
N GLY A 208 19.15 -17.30 -12.19
CA GLY A 208 20.15 -17.70 -11.21
C GLY A 208 20.47 -16.59 -10.20
N LEU A 209 20.61 -15.34 -10.67
CA LEU A 209 20.88 -14.18 -9.83
C LEU A 209 19.73 -13.91 -8.87
N ALA A 210 18.49 -13.94 -9.35
CA ALA A 210 17.31 -13.75 -8.50
C ALA A 210 17.24 -14.82 -7.40
N ALA A 211 17.52 -16.09 -7.73
CA ALA A 211 17.57 -17.17 -6.74
C ALA A 211 18.71 -16.99 -5.72
N ALA A 212 19.89 -16.54 -6.16
CA ALA A 212 21.02 -16.28 -5.28
C ALA A 212 20.77 -15.06 -4.36
N GLN A 213 20.19 -13.99 -4.88
CA GLN A 213 19.81 -12.80 -4.10
C GLN A 213 18.72 -13.11 -3.06
N ALA A 214 17.74 -13.93 -3.44
CA ALA A 214 16.71 -14.40 -2.50
C ALA A 214 17.32 -15.26 -1.38
N ALA A 215 18.23 -16.19 -1.74
CA ALA A 215 18.94 -17.01 -0.77
C ALA A 215 19.83 -16.16 0.16
N PHE A 216 20.56 -15.19 -0.39
CA PHE A 216 21.41 -14.28 0.39
C PHE A 216 20.59 -13.40 1.34
N SER A 217 19.47 -12.84 0.86
CA SER A 217 18.56 -12.03 1.68
C SER A 217 17.96 -12.82 2.85
N ARG A 218 17.76 -14.14 2.69
CA ARG A 218 17.33 -15.04 3.77
C ARG A 218 18.47 -15.39 4.73
N ALA A 219 19.67 -15.65 4.21
CA ALA A 219 20.82 -16.06 5.00
C ALA A 219 21.36 -14.92 5.88
N ARG A 220 21.35 -13.67 5.40
CA ARG A 220 21.92 -12.53 6.12
C ARG A 220 21.34 -12.34 7.54
N PRO A 221 20.01 -12.23 7.76
CA PRO A 221 19.45 -12.16 9.11
C PRO A 221 19.77 -13.40 9.96
N ALA A 222 19.80 -14.59 9.35
CA ALA A 222 20.07 -15.85 10.05
C ALA A 222 21.52 -15.95 10.55
N LEU A 223 22.47 -15.41 9.80
CA LEU A 223 23.90 -15.39 10.18
C LEU A 223 24.22 -14.26 11.16
N LEU A 224 23.58 -13.10 11.02
CA LEU A 224 23.94 -11.90 11.80
C LEU A 224 23.23 -11.79 13.15
N ARG A 225 21.95 -12.19 13.26
CA ARG A 225 21.20 -12.09 14.53
C ARG A 225 21.81 -12.93 15.67
N PRO A 226 22.26 -14.18 15.46
CA PRO A 226 22.85 -14.97 16.54
C PRO A 226 24.12 -14.35 17.13
N LEU A 227 24.87 -13.55 16.36
CA LEU A 227 26.08 -12.87 16.84
C LEU A 227 25.77 -11.83 17.96
N LEU A 228 24.55 -11.29 18.01
CA LEU A 228 24.10 -10.44 19.11
C LEU A 228 23.95 -11.21 20.42
N GLY A 229 23.29 -12.37 20.39
CA GLY A 229 23.12 -13.23 21.57
C GLY A 229 24.44 -13.72 22.16
N ILE A 230 25.48 -13.78 21.31
CA ILE A 230 26.84 -14.18 21.66
C ILE A 230 27.67 -13.04 22.31
N GLY A 231 27.16 -11.80 22.31
CA GLY A 231 27.88 -10.64 22.82
C GLY A 231 28.99 -10.14 21.89
N ARG A 232 28.81 -10.34 20.57
CA ARG A 232 29.69 -9.82 19.50
C ARG A 232 28.94 -8.85 18.59
N ALA A 233 28.23 -7.90 19.19
CA ALA A 233 27.42 -6.92 18.48
C ALA A 233 28.24 -6.09 17.49
N ASP A 234 29.43 -5.61 17.87
CA ASP A 234 30.26 -4.76 17.01
C ASP A 234 30.63 -5.44 15.67
N LYS A 235 30.86 -6.75 15.70
CA LYS A 235 31.13 -7.54 14.48
C LYS A 235 29.87 -7.74 13.64
N ALA A 236 28.71 -7.94 14.27
CA ALA A 236 27.45 -8.07 13.56
C ALA A 236 27.10 -6.77 12.81
N PHE A 237 27.28 -5.61 13.46
CA PHE A 237 27.12 -4.30 12.81
C PHE A 237 28.13 -4.09 11.69
N ALA A 238 29.42 -4.32 11.92
CA ALA A 238 30.45 -4.16 10.89
C ALA A 238 30.21 -5.03 9.65
N LEU A 239 29.75 -6.28 9.83
CA LEU A 239 29.39 -7.14 8.72
C LEU A 239 28.14 -6.63 7.98
N ALA A 240 27.11 -6.22 8.73
CA ALA A 240 25.89 -5.69 8.13
C ALA A 240 26.13 -4.38 7.35
N GLU A 241 27.01 -3.50 7.85
CA GLU A 241 27.49 -2.29 7.17
C GLU A 241 28.27 -2.63 5.89
N HIS A 242 29.18 -3.61 5.97
CA HIS A 242 30.00 -4.03 4.83
C HIS A 242 29.13 -4.55 3.68
N HIS A 243 28.14 -5.40 4.00
CA HIS A 243 27.22 -6.00 3.04
C HIS A 243 26.00 -5.11 2.70
N ARG A 244 25.94 -3.88 3.26
CA ARG A 244 24.83 -2.92 3.09
C ARG A 244 23.45 -3.54 3.32
N ASP A 245 23.33 -4.40 4.33
CA ASP A 245 22.06 -4.99 4.71
C ASP A 245 21.29 -4.05 5.65
N PHE A 246 20.60 -3.09 5.07
CA PHE A 246 19.83 -2.10 5.82
C PHE A 246 18.70 -2.74 6.65
N HIS A 247 18.02 -3.76 6.10
CA HIS A 247 16.97 -4.48 6.83
C HIS A 247 17.51 -5.11 8.11
N THR A 248 18.61 -5.86 8.01
CA THR A 248 19.23 -6.48 9.17
C THR A 248 19.82 -5.43 10.12
N LEU A 249 20.43 -4.36 9.62
CA LEU A 249 20.95 -3.25 10.44
C LEU A 249 19.85 -2.63 11.32
N VAL A 250 18.68 -2.35 10.76
CA VAL A 250 17.52 -1.84 11.50
C VAL A 250 17.12 -2.83 12.60
N VAL A 251 17.00 -4.12 12.27
CA VAL A 251 16.66 -5.15 13.25
C VAL A 251 17.73 -5.25 14.34
N LEU A 252 19.02 -5.16 14.00
CA LEU A 252 20.12 -5.21 14.96
C LEU A 252 20.09 -4.01 15.92
N CYS A 253 19.71 -2.81 15.45
CA CYS A 253 19.59 -1.61 16.29
C CYS A 253 18.55 -1.78 17.41
N PHE A 254 17.46 -2.51 17.14
CA PHE A 254 16.36 -2.71 18.09
C PHE A 254 16.33 -4.10 18.74
N ALA A 255 17.24 -5.00 18.35
CA ALA A 255 17.34 -6.33 18.91
C ALA A 255 17.93 -6.28 20.33
N ASP A 256 17.14 -6.74 21.31
CA ASP A 256 17.59 -6.92 22.69
C ASP A 256 18.23 -8.32 22.85
N PRO A 257 19.47 -8.43 23.38
CA PRO A 257 20.08 -9.72 23.69
C PRO A 257 19.27 -10.57 24.69
N ALA A 258 18.38 -9.98 25.49
CA ALA A 258 17.52 -10.71 26.44
C ALA A 258 16.24 -11.29 25.81
N ASN A 259 16.01 -11.08 24.51
CA ASN A 259 14.95 -11.69 23.71
C ASN A 259 13.52 -11.67 24.31
N ASN A 260 13.14 -10.60 25.03
CA ASN A 260 11.77 -10.40 25.46
C ASN A 260 11.04 -9.52 24.44
N ASP A 261 10.03 -10.06 23.76
CA ASP A 261 9.28 -9.38 22.70
C ASP A 261 8.54 -8.13 23.24
N ASP A 262 8.10 -8.20 24.50
CA ASP A 262 7.50 -7.06 25.22
C ASP A 262 8.52 -5.94 25.48
N SER A 263 9.78 -6.27 25.77
CA SER A 263 10.84 -5.27 25.96
C SER A 263 11.21 -4.56 24.67
N LYS A 264 11.13 -5.25 23.52
CA LYS A 264 11.33 -4.65 22.19
C LYS A 264 10.23 -3.64 21.87
N ARG A 265 8.96 -4.00 22.12
CA ARG A 265 7.82 -3.07 21.93
C ARG A 265 7.90 -1.88 22.86
N ILE A 266 8.25 -2.07 24.13
CA ILE A 266 8.42 -0.98 25.10
C ILE A 266 9.57 -0.05 24.68
N LYS A 267 10.70 -0.58 24.20
CA LYS A 267 11.80 0.22 23.64
C LYS A 267 11.35 1.02 22.43
N LEU A 268 10.70 0.37 21.45
CA LEU A 268 10.18 1.06 20.25
C LEU A 268 9.09 2.10 20.56
N MET A 269 8.29 1.92 21.61
CA MET A 269 7.21 2.84 21.97
C MET A 269 7.71 4.02 22.79
N ASN A 270 8.87 3.91 23.45
CA ASN A 270 9.34 4.89 24.42
C ASN A 270 10.66 5.55 23.94
N PRO A 271 10.63 6.77 23.38
CA PRO A 271 11.81 7.46 22.86
C PRO A 271 12.84 7.83 23.93
N ALA A 272 12.48 7.78 25.22
CA ALA A 272 13.36 8.17 26.33
C ALA A 272 14.29 7.05 26.84
N SER A 273 14.28 5.86 26.23
CA SER A 273 14.93 4.66 26.81
C SER A 273 16.12 4.11 26.02
N SER A 274 16.48 4.70 24.87
CA SER A 274 17.39 4.06 23.91
C SER A 274 18.48 4.96 23.30
N ASP A 275 19.14 5.79 24.12
CA ASP A 275 20.19 6.73 23.70
C ASP A 275 21.24 6.13 22.75
N SER A 276 21.67 4.87 22.95
CA SER A 276 22.71 4.26 22.12
C SER A 276 22.23 3.76 20.75
N SER A 277 21.00 3.24 20.65
CA SER A 277 20.46 2.79 19.35
C SER A 277 19.99 3.97 18.53
N ASP A 278 19.42 4.99 19.18
CA ASP A 278 18.94 6.19 18.50
C ASP A 278 20.12 6.95 17.91
N VAL A 279 21.23 7.14 18.63
CA VAL A 279 22.46 7.74 18.05
C VAL A 279 22.96 6.97 16.81
N ARG A 280 22.85 5.65 16.78
CA ARG A 280 23.27 4.84 15.62
C ARG A 280 22.32 4.96 14.44
N VAL A 281 21.01 4.91 14.69
CA VAL A 281 19.98 5.11 13.67
C VAL A 281 20.20 6.45 12.97
N GLU A 282 20.49 7.50 13.75
CA GLU A 282 20.77 8.84 13.23
C GLU A 282 22.04 8.86 12.36
N LEU A 283 23.14 8.26 12.82
CA LEU A 283 24.36 8.12 12.02
C LEU A 283 24.12 7.38 10.69
N TYR A 284 23.25 6.37 10.69
CA TYR A 284 22.91 5.62 9.48
C TYR A 284 21.95 6.37 8.56
N LEU A 285 21.02 7.16 9.11
CA LEU A 285 20.20 8.09 8.33
C LEU A 285 21.09 9.13 7.63
N ASP A 286 22.09 9.66 8.33
CA ASP A 286 23.03 10.63 7.76
C ASP A 286 23.96 10.00 6.69
N ALA A 287 24.42 8.77 6.92
CA ALA A 287 25.38 8.10 6.03
C ALA A 287 24.74 7.47 4.79
N TYR A 288 23.55 6.87 4.94
CA TYR A 288 22.91 6.05 3.90
C TYR A 288 21.61 6.66 3.36
N GLY A 289 21.01 7.64 4.05
CA GLY A 289 19.83 8.35 3.57
C GLY A 289 18.62 7.43 3.34
N MET A 290 18.04 7.52 2.14
CA MET A 290 16.77 6.87 1.79
C MET A 290 16.81 5.34 1.83
N ASP A 291 17.93 4.72 1.46
CA ASP A 291 18.02 3.25 1.39
C ASP A 291 17.85 2.62 2.78
N PHE A 292 18.42 3.27 3.81
CA PHE A 292 18.23 2.88 5.20
C PHE A 292 16.87 3.33 5.75
N ALA A 293 16.45 4.56 5.43
CA ALA A 293 15.18 5.13 5.90
C ALA A 293 13.97 4.29 5.47
N ASN A 294 13.95 3.78 4.23
CA ASN A 294 12.84 2.96 3.72
C ASN A 294 12.64 1.69 4.55
N GLU A 295 13.71 0.96 4.85
CA GLU A 295 13.65 -0.23 5.70
C GLU A 295 13.29 0.11 7.16
N LEU A 296 13.83 1.22 7.68
CA LEU A 296 13.54 1.69 9.03
C LEU A 296 12.06 2.05 9.22
N TYR A 297 11.49 2.80 8.28
CA TYR A 297 10.11 3.25 8.36
C TYR A 297 9.11 2.12 8.15
N GLN A 298 9.40 1.18 7.24
CA GLN A 298 8.64 -0.06 7.14
C GLN A 298 8.69 -0.87 8.45
N TYR A 299 9.85 -0.91 9.11
CA TYR A 299 10.00 -1.57 10.41
C TYR A 299 9.16 -0.89 11.50
N TYR A 300 9.16 0.45 11.58
CA TYR A 300 8.31 1.20 12.50
C TYR A 300 6.82 0.93 12.29
N ILE A 301 6.37 0.88 11.04
CA ILE A 301 4.96 0.58 10.72
C ILE A 301 4.61 -0.86 11.13
N LYS A 302 5.43 -1.85 10.79
CA LYS A 302 5.20 -3.27 11.15
C LYS A 302 5.10 -3.49 12.65
N HIS A 303 5.85 -2.73 13.44
CA HIS A 303 5.86 -2.84 14.90
C HIS A 303 4.92 -1.85 15.62
N GLY A 304 4.15 -1.04 14.87
CA GLY A 304 3.21 -0.07 15.43
C GLY A 304 3.85 1.17 16.05
N ALA A 305 5.14 1.42 15.81
CA ALA A 305 5.88 2.57 16.32
C ALA A 305 5.69 3.82 15.43
N VAL A 306 4.46 4.10 15.03
CA VAL A 306 4.11 5.21 14.12
C VAL A 306 4.49 6.56 14.70
N ARG A 307 4.42 6.72 16.03
CA ARG A 307 4.84 7.95 16.69
C ARG A 307 6.29 8.31 16.42
N ARG A 308 7.21 7.32 16.44
CA ARG A 308 8.64 7.56 16.14
C ARG A 308 8.87 7.92 14.67
N LEU A 309 8.03 7.40 13.77
CA LEU A 309 8.05 7.79 12.35
C LEU A 309 7.65 9.26 12.15
N LEU A 310 6.65 9.72 12.90
CA LEU A 310 6.07 11.07 12.78
C LEU A 310 6.78 12.14 13.62
N GLU A 311 7.70 11.76 14.51
CA GLU A 311 8.55 12.67 15.27
C GLU A 311 10.03 12.57 14.80
N PRO A 312 10.36 12.74 13.50
CA PRO A 312 11.74 12.76 13.05
C PRO A 312 12.45 14.04 13.50
N ARG A 313 13.79 14.02 13.51
CA ARG A 313 14.55 15.27 13.58
C ARG A 313 14.25 16.13 12.35
N ALA A 314 14.32 17.45 12.51
CA ALA A 314 14.06 18.40 11.42
C ALA A 314 14.91 18.12 10.17
N GLU A 315 16.13 17.62 10.35
CA GLU A 315 17.05 17.26 9.25
C GLU A 315 16.57 16.06 8.43
N HIS A 316 15.85 15.11 9.04
CA HIS A 316 15.37 13.88 8.40
C HIS A 316 13.91 13.93 7.95
N ALA A 317 13.20 15.02 8.24
CA ALA A 317 11.79 15.20 7.86
C ALA A 317 11.55 14.97 6.36
N HIS A 318 12.50 15.36 5.50
CA HIS A 318 12.44 15.16 4.05
C HIS A 318 12.52 13.68 3.64
N LEU A 319 13.20 12.83 4.42
CA LEU A 319 13.28 11.39 4.18
C LEU A 319 11.92 10.73 4.45
N VAL A 320 11.22 11.19 5.50
CA VAL A 320 9.87 10.71 5.84
C VAL A 320 8.88 11.11 4.75
N SER A 321 8.89 12.37 4.30
CA SER A 321 8.02 12.82 3.20
C SER A 321 8.24 12.00 1.93
N ARG A 322 9.50 11.80 1.52
CA ARG A 322 9.81 11.00 0.32
C ARG A 322 9.38 9.53 0.45
N PHE A 323 9.53 8.93 1.62
CA PHE A 323 9.05 7.56 1.86
C PHE A 323 7.53 7.46 1.76
N LEU A 324 6.81 8.45 2.30
CA LEU A 324 5.35 8.48 2.25
C LEU A 324 4.84 8.72 0.81
N ASP A 325 5.56 9.51 0.02
CA ASP A 325 5.29 9.72 -1.41
C ASP A 325 5.51 8.44 -2.23
N GLU A 326 6.55 7.66 -1.92
CA GLU A 326 6.86 6.39 -2.59
C GLU A 326 5.86 5.26 -2.23
N HIS A 327 5.12 5.38 -1.11
CA HIS A 327 4.23 4.34 -0.59
C HIS A 327 2.78 4.86 -0.38
N PRO A 328 1.96 4.97 -1.46
CA PRO A 328 0.60 5.51 -1.39
C PRO A 328 -0.36 4.80 -0.43
N GLN A 329 -0.07 3.53 -0.09
CA GLN A 329 -0.80 2.75 0.90
C GLN A 329 -0.80 3.39 2.32
N TYR A 330 0.14 4.29 2.59
CA TYR A 330 0.26 4.99 3.87
C TYR A 330 -0.24 6.44 3.79
N SER A 331 -1.08 6.77 2.81
CA SER A 331 -1.67 8.11 2.64
C SER A 331 -2.37 8.65 3.89
N ARG A 332 -3.01 7.78 4.69
CA ARG A 332 -3.60 8.13 5.99
C ARG A 332 -2.59 8.60 7.05
N LEU A 333 -1.31 8.29 6.88
CA LEU A 333 -0.21 8.80 7.72
C LEU A 333 0.46 10.03 7.09
N ALA A 334 0.46 10.12 5.76
CA ALA A 334 1.10 11.19 5.01
C ALA A 334 0.59 12.58 5.40
N TRP A 335 -0.74 12.75 5.43
CA TRP A 335 -1.33 14.06 5.76
C TRP A 335 -0.98 14.53 7.18
N VAL A 336 -0.79 13.61 8.13
CA VAL A 336 -0.42 13.93 9.52
C VAL A 336 1.00 14.50 9.55
N HIS A 337 1.93 13.84 8.85
CA HIS A 337 3.31 14.32 8.72
C HIS A 337 3.38 15.67 8.01
N ASP A 338 2.66 15.81 6.90
CA ASP A 338 2.62 17.06 6.14
C ASP A 338 2.02 18.22 6.95
N SER A 339 1.02 17.94 7.80
CA SER A 339 0.45 18.94 8.71
C SER A 339 1.44 19.39 9.78
N ALA A 340 2.33 18.50 10.24
CA ALA A 340 3.37 18.83 11.20
C ALA A 340 4.51 19.67 10.58
N LEU A 341 4.68 19.62 9.25
CA LEU A 341 5.67 20.40 8.50
C LEU A 341 5.10 21.72 7.95
N ASP A 342 3.93 22.15 8.41
CA ASP A 342 3.19 23.32 7.88
C ASP A 342 2.90 23.24 6.36
N GLN A 343 2.91 22.04 5.78
CA GLN A 343 2.61 21.81 4.35
C GLN A 343 1.11 21.54 4.15
N TYR A 344 0.28 22.49 4.56
CA TYR A 344 -1.19 22.33 4.59
C TYR A 344 -1.81 22.03 3.21
N GLU A 345 -1.24 22.58 2.13
CA GLU A 345 -1.69 22.32 0.75
C GLU A 345 -1.52 20.84 0.36
N ARG A 346 -0.38 20.23 0.72
CA ARG A 346 -0.10 18.81 0.47
C ARG A 346 -0.93 17.91 1.38
N ALA A 347 -1.09 18.28 2.65
CA ALA A 347 -1.96 17.56 3.58
C ALA A 347 -3.43 17.57 3.11
N SER A 348 -3.89 18.68 2.53
CA SER A 348 -5.22 18.80 1.95
C SER A 348 -5.42 17.89 0.73
N SER A 349 -4.49 17.89 -0.22
CA SER A 349 -4.59 17.06 -1.43
C SER A 349 -4.48 15.56 -1.12
N THR A 350 -3.63 15.17 -0.17
CA THR A 350 -3.54 13.78 0.30
C THR A 350 -4.83 13.33 0.99
N LEU A 351 -5.44 14.16 1.85
CA LEU A 351 -6.75 13.86 2.43
C LEU A 351 -7.88 13.80 1.40
N ARG A 352 -7.86 14.66 0.38
CA ARG A 352 -8.81 14.58 -0.75
C ARG A 352 -8.73 13.20 -1.41
N ALA A 353 -7.52 12.72 -1.69
CA ALA A 353 -7.30 11.40 -2.29
C ALA A 353 -7.74 10.26 -1.35
N CYS A 354 -7.42 10.35 -0.05
CA CYS A 354 -7.92 9.39 0.95
C CYS A 354 -9.46 9.35 0.99
N ALA A 355 -10.11 10.50 0.98
CA ALA A 355 -11.57 10.60 1.01
C ALA A 355 -12.24 10.06 -0.27
N GLN A 356 -11.58 10.16 -1.42
CA GLN A 356 -12.07 9.56 -2.68
C GLN A 356 -11.98 8.02 -2.67
N GLN A 357 -10.95 7.48 -2.03
CA GLN A 357 -10.74 6.03 -1.87
C GLN A 357 -11.57 5.42 -0.73
N GLU A 358 -12.03 6.23 0.23
CA GLU A 358 -12.83 5.76 1.35
C GLU A 358 -14.19 5.25 0.88
N ARG A 359 -14.44 3.95 1.10
CA ARG A 359 -15.68 3.27 0.75
C ARG A 359 -16.41 2.65 1.95
N LEU A 360 -15.72 2.46 3.08
CA LEU A 360 -16.23 1.62 4.17
C LEU A 360 -16.87 2.43 5.30
N ASP A 361 -16.46 3.68 5.51
CA ASP A 361 -17.01 4.51 6.60
C ASP A 361 -17.32 5.92 6.10
N VAL A 362 -18.63 6.23 6.03
CA VAL A 362 -19.14 7.56 5.67
C VAL A 362 -18.70 8.63 6.65
N GLN A 363 -18.64 8.32 7.95
CA GLN A 363 -18.19 9.29 8.95
C GLN A 363 -16.69 9.54 8.83
N ALA A 364 -15.89 8.51 8.51
CA ALA A 364 -14.47 8.70 8.21
C ALA A 364 -14.29 9.60 6.99
N LYS A 365 -15.05 9.36 5.91
CA LYS A 365 -15.03 10.22 4.72
C LYS A 365 -15.42 11.65 5.06
N GLN A 366 -16.47 11.85 5.87
CA GLN A 366 -16.86 13.17 6.36
C GLN A 366 -15.71 13.87 7.08
N ARG A 367 -15.08 13.20 8.05
CA ARG A 367 -13.95 13.74 8.81
C ARG A 367 -12.78 14.10 7.90
N MET A 368 -12.42 13.23 6.95
CA MET A 368 -11.35 13.49 5.99
C MET A 368 -11.66 14.72 5.11
N LEU A 369 -12.89 14.84 4.61
CA LEU A 369 -13.32 15.98 3.80
C LEU A 369 -13.33 17.28 4.61
N SER A 370 -13.87 17.26 5.83
CA SER A 370 -13.93 18.46 6.70
C SER A 370 -12.52 18.91 7.11
N ILE A 371 -11.64 17.99 7.53
CA ILE A 371 -10.24 18.32 7.87
C ILE A 371 -9.49 18.79 6.61
N GLY A 372 -9.70 18.13 5.46
CA GLY A 372 -9.12 18.54 4.19
C GLY A 372 -9.51 19.96 3.79
N LYS A 373 -10.80 20.32 3.91
CA LYS A 373 -11.28 21.69 3.68
C LYS A 373 -10.62 22.69 4.62
N LEU A 374 -10.50 22.37 5.91
CA LEU A 374 -9.83 23.24 6.89
C LEU A 374 -8.34 23.43 6.59
N LEU A 375 -7.64 22.36 6.17
CA LEU A 375 -6.22 22.45 5.77
C LEU A 375 -6.05 23.27 4.49
N HIS A 376 -6.96 23.13 3.53
CA HIS A 376 -6.97 23.97 2.33
C HIS A 376 -7.13 25.44 2.70
N LEU A 377 -8.09 25.77 3.57
CA LEU A 377 -8.31 27.14 4.05
C LEU A 377 -7.08 27.66 4.83
N ALA A 378 -6.45 26.81 5.65
CA ALA A 378 -5.22 27.16 6.37
C ALA A 378 -4.02 27.40 5.43
N SER A 379 -4.01 26.82 4.24
CA SER A 379 -2.95 27.04 3.25
C SER A 379 -3.04 28.40 2.53
N LEU A 380 -4.18 29.08 2.63
CA LEU A 380 -4.38 30.37 1.97
C LEU A 380 -3.69 31.50 2.76
N PRO A 381 -2.90 32.37 2.09
CA PRO A 381 -2.12 33.41 2.75
C PRO A 381 -2.96 34.57 3.31
N SER A 382 -4.18 34.76 2.82
CA SER A 382 -5.12 35.81 3.25
C SER A 382 -6.55 35.41 2.91
N MET A 383 -7.52 35.90 3.67
CA MET A 383 -8.95 35.74 3.39
C MET A 383 -9.35 36.38 2.04
N GLU A 384 -8.60 37.36 1.54
CA GLU A 384 -8.82 37.92 0.19
C GLU A 384 -8.52 36.90 -0.93
N GLY A 385 -7.66 35.92 -0.65
CA GLY A 385 -7.36 34.82 -1.58
C GLY A 385 -8.51 33.84 -1.76
N VAL A 386 -9.46 33.81 -0.82
CA VAL A 386 -10.67 32.97 -0.89
C VAL A 386 -11.60 33.44 -2.02
N SER A 387 -11.67 34.75 -2.26
CA SER A 387 -12.51 35.34 -3.30
C SER A 387 -11.95 35.15 -4.73
N ALA A 388 -10.78 34.54 -4.88
CA ALA A 388 -10.25 34.22 -6.19
C ALA A 388 -11.10 33.11 -6.84
N PRO A 389 -11.50 33.24 -8.12
CA PRO A 389 -12.45 32.32 -8.76
C PRO A 389 -11.96 30.86 -8.77
N ALA A 390 -10.64 30.63 -8.89
CA ALA A 390 -10.06 29.28 -8.85
C ALA A 390 -10.13 28.64 -7.46
N GLN A 391 -9.98 29.43 -6.39
CA GLN A 391 -10.08 28.93 -5.01
C GLN A 391 -11.54 28.68 -4.65
N GLN A 392 -12.44 29.56 -5.10
CA GLN A 392 -13.88 29.39 -4.94
C GLN A 392 -14.38 28.09 -5.60
N ALA A 393 -13.97 27.81 -6.84
CA ALA A 393 -14.29 26.54 -7.51
C ALA A 393 -13.72 25.31 -6.76
N THR A 394 -12.54 25.46 -6.15
CA THR A 394 -11.95 24.38 -5.34
C THR A 394 -12.76 24.14 -4.07
N LEU A 395 -13.18 25.21 -3.38
CA LEU A 395 -14.03 25.16 -2.19
C LEU A 395 -15.41 24.59 -2.48
N GLU A 396 -16.02 24.98 -3.60
CA GLU A 396 -17.28 24.41 -4.10
C GLU A 396 -17.13 22.89 -4.28
N SER A 397 -16.03 22.41 -4.87
CA SER A 397 -15.79 20.97 -5.00
C SER A 397 -15.67 20.21 -3.67
N TRP A 398 -15.25 20.90 -2.59
CA TRP A 398 -15.22 20.32 -1.24
C TRP A 398 -16.63 20.31 -0.63
N ASP A 399 -17.37 21.39 -0.82
CA ASP A 399 -18.74 21.53 -0.33
C ASP A 399 -19.67 20.54 -1.02
N ASP A 400 -19.57 20.39 -2.34
CA ASP A 400 -20.29 19.36 -3.10
C ASP A 400 -20.03 17.95 -2.55
N ALA A 401 -18.77 17.63 -2.25
CA ALA A 401 -18.42 16.32 -1.69
C ALA A 401 -18.97 16.12 -0.26
N LEU A 402 -19.01 17.17 0.56
CA LEU A 402 -19.58 17.14 1.90
C LEU A 402 -21.12 17.07 1.87
N ASP A 403 -21.76 17.75 0.93
CA ASP A 403 -23.19 17.72 0.71
C ASP A 403 -23.67 16.31 0.38
N LEU A 404 -22.96 15.58 -0.49
CA LEU A 404 -23.28 14.17 -0.78
C LEU A 404 -23.25 13.30 0.47
N VAL A 405 -22.22 13.47 1.31
CA VAL A 405 -22.09 12.76 2.59
C VAL A 405 -23.22 13.15 3.55
N HIS A 406 -23.59 14.42 3.59
CA HIS A 406 -24.69 14.91 4.42
C HIS A 406 -26.04 14.33 3.98
N ILE A 407 -26.31 14.30 2.67
CA ILE A 407 -27.53 13.72 2.10
C ILE A 407 -27.63 12.24 2.46
N GLN A 408 -26.55 11.47 2.30
CA GLN A 408 -26.52 10.06 2.67
C GLN A 408 -26.73 9.86 4.18
N THR A 409 -26.08 10.66 5.02
CA THR A 409 -26.21 10.57 6.49
C THR A 409 -27.64 10.89 6.93
N ARG A 410 -28.28 11.88 6.29
CA ARG A 410 -29.67 12.26 6.53
C ARG A 410 -30.63 11.16 6.11
N LEU A 411 -30.40 10.55 4.94
CA LEU A 411 -31.18 9.42 4.45
C LEU A 411 -31.15 8.25 5.45
N HIS A 412 -29.95 7.87 5.89
CA HIS A 412 -29.75 6.82 6.91
C HIS A 412 -30.53 7.13 8.19
N ALA A 413 -30.33 8.32 8.77
CA ALA A 413 -30.99 8.70 10.02
C ALA A 413 -32.52 8.63 9.92
N ARG A 414 -33.08 9.11 8.81
CA ARG A 414 -34.53 9.13 8.60
C ARG A 414 -35.13 7.76 8.34
N TRP A 415 -34.41 6.85 7.68
CA TRP A 415 -34.87 5.47 7.54
C TRP A 415 -34.92 4.74 8.87
N VAL A 416 -33.87 4.87 9.70
CA VAL A 416 -33.82 4.26 11.03
C VAL A 416 -34.96 4.78 11.90
N GLU A 417 -35.22 6.09 11.89
CA GLU A 417 -36.32 6.71 12.65
C GLU A 417 -37.71 6.26 12.14
N ALA A 418 -37.91 6.25 10.81
CA ALA A 418 -39.23 6.02 10.23
C ALA A 418 -39.68 4.55 10.24
N THR A 419 -38.74 3.61 10.12
CA THR A 419 -39.08 2.20 9.87
C THR A 419 -38.98 1.31 11.12
N LEU A 420 -38.60 1.88 12.28
CA LEU A 420 -38.43 1.18 13.56
C LEU A 420 -37.64 -0.12 13.37
N VAL A 421 -36.51 -0.02 12.67
CA VAL A 421 -35.68 -1.16 12.28
C VAL A 421 -35.16 -1.87 13.53
N ASP A 422 -35.20 -3.21 13.52
CA ASP A 422 -34.47 -4.00 14.51
C ASP A 422 -32.96 -3.87 14.23
N GLU A 423 -32.27 -3.07 15.05
CA GLU A 423 -30.82 -2.85 14.94
C GLU A 423 -30.00 -4.16 15.02
N SER A 424 -30.59 -5.25 15.54
CA SER A 424 -29.92 -6.56 15.62
C SER A 424 -29.98 -7.37 14.33
N ALA A 425 -30.83 -6.99 13.36
CA ALA A 425 -30.95 -7.66 12.07
C ALA A 425 -29.77 -7.32 11.15
N PRO A 426 -29.38 -8.21 10.22
CA PRO A 426 -28.34 -7.90 9.23
C PRO A 426 -28.81 -6.77 8.30
N ALA A 427 -27.85 -5.96 7.80
CA ALA A 427 -28.14 -4.77 6.99
C ALA A 427 -29.02 -5.04 5.75
N GLU A 428 -28.88 -6.21 5.11
CA GLU A 428 -29.75 -6.62 3.99
C GLU A 428 -31.22 -6.80 4.42
N ALA A 429 -31.47 -7.41 5.58
CA ALA A 429 -32.83 -7.59 6.09
C ALA A 429 -33.45 -6.26 6.53
N GLN A 430 -32.63 -5.35 7.06
CA GLN A 430 -33.04 -3.99 7.37
C GLN A 430 -33.42 -3.23 6.09
N ALA A 431 -32.59 -3.33 5.03
CA ALA A 431 -32.85 -2.71 3.73
C ALA A 431 -34.11 -3.26 3.07
N GLU A 432 -34.37 -4.56 3.20
CA GLU A 432 -35.58 -5.21 2.70
C GLU A 432 -36.85 -4.65 3.38
N HIS A 433 -36.80 -4.46 4.71
CA HIS A 433 -37.90 -3.85 5.47
C HIS A 433 -38.11 -2.38 5.10
N ILE A 434 -37.03 -1.65 4.85
CA ILE A 434 -37.08 -0.28 4.34
C ILE A 434 -37.74 -0.25 2.95
N ALA A 435 -37.34 -1.14 2.03
CA ALA A 435 -37.94 -1.23 0.70
C ALA A 435 -39.46 -1.49 0.79
N SER A 436 -39.90 -2.44 1.62
CA SER A 436 -41.32 -2.74 1.79
C SER A 436 -42.14 -1.63 2.45
N SER A 437 -41.51 -0.72 3.21
CA SER A 437 -42.21 0.37 3.90
C SER A 437 -42.20 1.69 3.10
N ILE A 438 -41.14 1.93 2.33
CA ILE A 438 -40.88 3.21 1.65
C ILE A 438 -41.13 3.12 0.14
N ALA A 439 -40.93 1.96 -0.46
CA ALA A 439 -41.02 1.75 -1.91
C ALA A 439 -41.90 0.53 -2.28
N PRO A 440 -43.17 0.45 -1.80
CA PRO A 440 -44.07 -0.67 -2.12
C PRO A 440 -44.34 -0.87 -3.62
N LEU A 441 -44.26 0.16 -4.47
CA LEU A 441 -44.43 0.03 -5.92
C LEU A 441 -43.34 -0.83 -6.57
N LEU A 442 -42.17 -0.93 -5.93
CA LEU A 442 -41.06 -1.79 -6.39
C LEU A 442 -41.38 -3.29 -6.26
N ASP A 443 -42.40 -3.69 -5.51
CA ASP A 443 -42.82 -5.11 -5.46
C ASP A 443 -43.28 -5.62 -6.85
N ASN A 444 -43.74 -4.72 -7.72
CA ASN A 444 -44.07 -5.03 -9.12
C ASN A 444 -42.85 -4.97 -10.05
N ARG A 445 -41.70 -4.47 -9.58
CA ARG A 445 -40.45 -4.30 -10.33
C ARG A 445 -39.27 -4.95 -9.59
N PRO A 446 -39.18 -6.29 -9.58
CA PRO A 446 -38.25 -7.03 -8.72
C PRO A 446 -36.78 -6.69 -8.98
N THR A 447 -36.41 -6.38 -10.22
CA THR A 447 -35.04 -5.99 -10.57
C THR A 447 -34.64 -4.66 -9.93
N LEU A 448 -35.50 -3.64 -10.02
CA LEU A 448 -35.25 -2.33 -9.42
C LEU A 448 -35.31 -2.40 -7.89
N ARG A 449 -36.18 -3.25 -7.35
CA ARG A 449 -36.23 -3.54 -5.92
C ARG A 449 -34.92 -4.13 -5.41
N THR A 450 -34.37 -5.11 -6.13
CA THR A 450 -33.08 -5.72 -5.77
C THR A 450 -31.96 -4.70 -5.78
N LEU A 451 -31.94 -3.82 -6.79
CA LEU A 451 -30.98 -2.71 -6.88
C LEU A 451 -31.15 -1.73 -5.71
N PHE A 452 -32.38 -1.30 -5.40
CA PHE A 452 -32.66 -0.42 -4.27
C PHE A 452 -32.19 -1.03 -2.94
N VAL A 453 -32.52 -2.31 -2.68
CA VAL A 453 -32.12 -3.02 -1.45
C VAL A 453 -30.59 -3.12 -1.36
N SER A 454 -29.90 -3.36 -2.47
CA SER A 454 -28.43 -3.43 -2.48
C SER A 454 -27.76 -2.10 -2.13
N PHE A 455 -28.32 -0.98 -2.57
CA PHE A 455 -27.78 0.34 -2.21
C PHE A 455 -28.20 0.76 -0.80
N ALA A 456 -29.43 0.42 -0.40
CA ALA A 456 -29.93 0.72 0.93
C ALA A 456 -29.16 -0.05 2.01
N SER A 457 -28.75 -1.30 1.76
CA SER A 457 -27.96 -2.09 2.70
C SER A 457 -26.59 -1.45 2.95
N GLU A 458 -25.95 -0.91 1.93
CA GLU A 458 -24.68 -0.17 2.05
C GLU A 458 -24.85 1.12 2.88
N VAL A 459 -25.93 1.87 2.66
CA VAL A 459 -26.25 3.06 3.48
C VAL A 459 -26.48 2.69 4.94
N ILE A 460 -27.18 1.58 5.22
CA ILE A 460 -27.45 1.10 6.59
C ILE A 460 -26.16 0.62 7.27
N ALA A 461 -25.28 -0.06 6.53
CA ALA A 461 -23.99 -0.49 7.03
C ALA A 461 -23.03 0.68 7.33
N GLY A 462 -23.36 1.90 6.91
CA GLY A 462 -22.51 3.08 7.05
C GLY A 462 -21.40 3.16 6.00
N HIS A 463 -21.50 2.38 4.92
CA HIS A 463 -20.58 2.39 3.79
C HIS A 463 -20.88 3.56 2.85
N VAL A 464 -19.89 4.02 2.10
CA VAL A 464 -20.02 5.17 1.21
C VAL A 464 -20.64 4.76 -0.11
N VAL A 465 -21.79 5.36 -0.43
CA VAL A 465 -22.54 5.09 -1.65
C VAL A 465 -22.23 6.16 -2.71
N THR A 466 -22.32 5.81 -4.00
CA THR A 466 -22.01 6.77 -5.07
C THR A 466 -23.14 7.77 -5.26
N GLY A 467 -22.84 8.92 -5.88
CA GLY A 467 -23.86 9.94 -6.15
C GLY A 467 -25.01 9.46 -7.02
N GLU A 468 -24.72 8.64 -8.05
CA GLU A 468 -25.77 8.06 -8.90
C GLU A 468 -26.65 7.06 -8.14
N ASP A 469 -26.07 6.33 -7.19
CA ASP A 469 -26.81 5.39 -6.35
C ASP A 469 -27.69 6.13 -5.33
N ILE A 470 -27.23 7.29 -4.82
CA ILE A 470 -28.07 8.21 -4.03
C ILE A 470 -29.25 8.72 -4.88
N ILE A 471 -29.02 9.09 -6.15
CA ILE A 471 -30.09 9.50 -7.07
C ILE A 471 -31.11 8.36 -7.24
N ASP A 472 -30.66 7.12 -7.43
CA ASP A 472 -31.56 5.97 -7.53
C ASP A 472 -32.34 5.73 -6.24
N LEU A 473 -31.70 5.81 -5.07
CA LEU A 473 -32.36 5.67 -3.77
C LEU A 473 -33.42 6.76 -3.51
N LEU A 474 -33.19 7.98 -3.96
CA LEU A 474 -34.14 9.10 -3.83
C LEU A 474 -35.31 9.01 -4.81
N THR A 475 -35.07 8.50 -6.02
CA THR A 475 -36.07 8.49 -7.12
C THR A 475 -36.90 7.22 -7.20
N LEU A 476 -36.40 6.09 -6.66
CA LEU A 476 -37.13 4.83 -6.58
C LEU A 476 -38.00 4.72 -5.33
N ALA A 477 -37.89 5.66 -4.39
CA ALA A 477 -38.73 5.73 -3.21
C ALA A 477 -40.11 6.33 -3.55
N ASP A 478 -41.18 5.70 -3.07
CA ASP A 478 -42.55 6.16 -3.33
C ASP A 478 -42.98 7.30 -2.39
N ARG A 479 -42.26 7.44 -1.27
CA ARG A 479 -42.51 8.45 -0.24
C ARG A 479 -41.26 9.28 -0.05
N SER A 480 -41.43 10.59 0.10
CA SER A 480 -40.33 11.50 0.39
C SER A 480 -39.84 11.31 1.84
N PHE A 481 -38.58 10.95 1.97
CA PHE A 481 -37.88 10.75 3.24
C PHE A 481 -36.60 11.55 3.37
N ALA A 482 -35.95 11.97 2.29
CA ALA A 482 -34.76 12.80 2.40
C ALA A 482 -35.11 14.28 2.65
N ALA A 483 -36.19 14.78 2.08
CA ALA A 483 -36.58 16.18 2.22
C ALA A 483 -37.20 16.50 3.58
N PRO A 484 -36.80 17.58 4.26
CA PRO A 484 -37.38 17.95 5.55
C PRO A 484 -38.91 18.08 5.48
N GLN A 485 -39.64 17.56 6.48
CA GLN A 485 -41.11 17.63 6.49
C GLN A 485 -41.66 19.06 6.46
N ASP A 486 -40.87 20.01 6.96
CA ASP A 486 -41.20 21.45 7.00
C ASP A 486 -40.69 22.23 5.77
N SER A 487 -40.08 21.56 4.79
CA SER A 487 -39.50 22.17 3.59
C SER A 487 -40.30 21.83 2.33
N ALA A 488 -40.38 22.79 1.40
CA ALA A 488 -41.02 22.60 0.10
C ALA A 488 -40.17 21.76 -0.89
N LEU A 489 -39.01 21.26 -0.46
CA LEU A 489 -38.14 20.41 -1.27
C LEU A 489 -38.72 19.00 -1.38
N THR A 490 -38.61 18.37 -2.55
CA THR A 490 -38.93 16.95 -2.75
C THR A 490 -37.66 16.11 -2.80
N ASP A 491 -37.74 14.81 -2.58
CA ASP A 491 -36.60 13.89 -2.74
C ASP A 491 -36.05 13.92 -4.18
N PHE A 492 -36.92 14.10 -5.17
CA PHE A 492 -36.53 14.33 -6.56
C PHE A 492 -35.76 15.64 -6.75
N ALA A 493 -36.16 16.73 -6.08
CA ALA A 493 -35.41 17.99 -6.13
C ALA A 493 -34.02 17.84 -5.51
N ILE A 494 -33.90 17.08 -4.41
CA ILE A 494 -32.60 16.72 -3.83
C ILE A 494 -31.80 15.87 -4.81
N ALA A 495 -32.42 14.95 -5.55
CA ALA A 495 -31.73 14.14 -6.56
C ALA A 495 -31.20 14.99 -7.73
N VAL A 496 -31.95 16.02 -8.16
CA VAL A 496 -31.46 16.99 -9.17
C VAL A 496 -30.29 17.80 -8.62
N GLN A 497 -30.39 18.26 -7.37
CA GLN A 497 -29.30 18.94 -6.67
C GLN A 497 -28.04 18.06 -6.56
N VAL A 498 -28.20 16.77 -6.26
CA VAL A 498 -27.10 15.80 -6.28
C VAL A 498 -26.49 15.75 -7.67
N LEU A 499 -27.29 15.58 -8.72
CA LEU A 499 -26.81 15.45 -10.10
C LEU A 499 -25.96 16.63 -10.57
N VAL A 500 -26.37 17.87 -10.25
CA VAL A 500 -25.62 19.09 -10.61
C VAL A 500 -24.24 19.13 -9.93
N ARG A 501 -24.12 18.55 -8.73
CA ARG A 501 -22.87 18.48 -7.95
C ARG A 501 -21.95 17.31 -8.34
N LEU A 502 -22.39 16.42 -9.23
CA LEU A 502 -21.60 15.26 -9.63
C LEU A 502 -20.66 15.56 -10.81
N ASP A 503 -19.41 15.17 -10.64
CA ASP A 503 -18.41 15.15 -11.71
C ASP A 503 -18.53 13.85 -12.53
N LEU A 504 -19.47 13.83 -13.48
CA LEU A 504 -19.74 12.73 -14.39
C LEU A 504 -19.39 13.09 -15.84
N SER A 505 -19.11 12.06 -16.65
CA SER A 505 -19.04 12.21 -18.11
C SER A 505 -20.40 12.70 -18.65
N SER A 506 -20.39 13.42 -19.78
CA SER A 506 -21.64 13.95 -20.37
C SER A 506 -22.68 12.85 -20.59
N ALA A 507 -22.26 11.71 -21.14
CA ALA A 507 -23.15 10.56 -21.38
C ALA A 507 -23.78 9.99 -20.09
N ARG A 508 -23.02 9.90 -18.99
CA ARG A 508 -23.55 9.42 -17.70
C ARG A 508 -24.46 10.44 -17.05
N ARG A 509 -24.10 11.72 -17.12
CA ARG A 509 -24.95 12.83 -16.64
C ARG A 509 -26.30 12.83 -17.36
N ASP A 510 -26.29 12.75 -18.69
CA ASP A 510 -27.51 12.73 -19.50
C ASP A 510 -28.37 11.49 -19.19
N ALA A 511 -27.75 10.32 -19.07
CA ALA A 511 -28.44 9.08 -18.71
C ALA A 511 -29.11 9.13 -17.32
N ALA A 512 -28.41 9.69 -16.32
CA ALA A 512 -28.94 9.87 -14.97
C ALA A 512 -30.07 10.91 -14.96
N LEU A 513 -29.90 12.02 -15.68
CA LEU A 513 -30.91 13.08 -15.82
C LEU A 513 -32.20 12.54 -16.43
N VAL A 514 -32.08 11.81 -17.54
CA VAL A 514 -33.22 11.20 -18.25
C VAL A 514 -33.93 10.18 -17.36
N SER A 515 -33.19 9.35 -16.63
CA SER A 515 -33.78 8.37 -15.71
C SER A 515 -34.51 9.04 -14.54
N LEU A 516 -33.94 10.11 -13.97
CA LEU A 516 -34.55 10.88 -12.88
C LEU A 516 -35.91 11.45 -13.30
N TRP A 517 -35.95 12.19 -14.41
CA TRP A 517 -37.19 12.82 -14.87
C TRP A 517 -38.21 11.80 -15.36
N ARG A 518 -37.76 10.69 -15.97
CA ARG A 518 -38.65 9.58 -16.35
C ARG A 518 -39.37 9.02 -15.13
N ARG A 519 -38.64 8.75 -14.05
CA ARG A 519 -39.23 8.25 -12.80
C ARG A 519 -40.18 9.27 -12.20
N LEU A 520 -39.82 10.56 -12.16
CA LEU A 520 -40.70 11.62 -11.66
C LEU A 520 -42.07 11.59 -12.37
N TYR A 521 -42.08 11.52 -13.69
CA TYR A 521 -43.33 11.49 -14.46
C TYR A 521 -44.12 10.19 -14.27
N LEU A 522 -43.48 9.10 -13.88
CA LEU A 522 -44.16 7.83 -13.57
C LEU A 522 -44.67 7.75 -12.12
N MET A 523 -44.30 8.69 -11.24
CA MET A 523 -44.72 8.64 -9.82
C MET A 523 -46.19 8.99 -9.61
N ASP A 524 -46.70 9.97 -10.35
CA ASP A 524 -48.06 10.47 -10.19
C ASP A 524 -49.04 9.68 -11.12
N ASP A 525 -50.26 9.45 -10.65
CA ASP A 525 -51.30 8.75 -11.43
C ASP A 525 -51.98 9.70 -12.43
N TRP A 526 -51.36 9.88 -13.58
CA TRP A 526 -51.84 10.76 -14.65
C TRP A 526 -53.14 10.31 -15.32
N GLU A 527 -53.47 9.01 -15.24
CA GLU A 527 -54.72 8.49 -15.76
C GLU A 527 -55.89 8.98 -14.89
N ALA A 528 -55.76 8.85 -13.57
CA ALA A 528 -56.73 9.39 -12.61
C ALA A 528 -56.87 10.92 -12.73
N LEU A 529 -55.76 11.64 -12.93
CA LEU A 529 -55.77 13.10 -13.13
C LEU A 529 -56.35 13.54 -14.48
N SER A 530 -56.41 12.64 -15.47
CA SER A 530 -56.98 12.93 -16.79
C SER A 530 -58.50 12.71 -16.84
N ASP A 531 -59.07 11.95 -15.91
CA ASP A 531 -60.52 11.79 -15.75
C ASP A 531 -61.16 13.03 -15.09
N THR A 532 -61.42 14.03 -15.93
CA THR A 532 -61.94 15.35 -15.54
C THR A 532 -63.46 15.48 -15.72
N ALA A 533 -64.16 14.39 -16.04
CA ALA A 533 -65.58 14.44 -16.45
C ALA A 533 -66.54 14.96 -15.37
N SER A 534 -66.14 14.93 -14.08
CA SER A 534 -66.96 15.33 -12.94
C SER A 534 -66.33 16.40 -12.04
N LEU A 535 -65.18 16.96 -12.43
CA LEU A 535 -64.41 17.92 -11.62
C LEU A 535 -64.57 19.36 -12.14
N THR A 536 -64.48 20.32 -11.22
CA THR A 536 -64.40 21.75 -11.56
C THR A 536 -62.96 22.14 -11.92
N ASP A 537 -62.78 23.21 -12.69
CA ASP A 537 -61.45 23.70 -13.08
C ASP A 537 -60.53 23.99 -11.88
N GLU A 538 -61.10 24.50 -10.78
CA GLU A 538 -60.38 24.77 -9.52
C GLU A 538 -59.90 23.47 -8.84
N GLN A 539 -60.73 22.42 -8.85
CA GLN A 539 -60.35 21.10 -8.32
C GLN A 539 -59.30 20.42 -9.19
N VAL A 540 -59.36 20.58 -10.51
CA VAL A 540 -58.33 20.05 -11.43
C VAL A 540 -56.99 20.74 -11.14
N LEU A 541 -56.98 22.06 -10.98
CA LEU A 541 -55.77 22.81 -10.63
C LEU A 541 -55.21 22.36 -9.28
N GLN A 542 -56.06 22.20 -8.26
CA GLN A 542 -55.64 21.74 -6.94
C GLN A 542 -55.05 20.31 -6.98
N ASN A 543 -55.66 19.41 -7.77
CA ASN A 543 -55.14 18.06 -7.96
C ASN A 543 -53.76 18.06 -8.63
N VAL A 544 -53.55 18.91 -9.64
CA VAL A 544 -52.24 19.09 -10.29
C VAL A 544 -51.22 19.69 -9.31
N GLN A 545 -51.62 20.68 -8.50
CA GLN A 545 -50.73 21.29 -7.50
C GLN A 545 -50.29 20.32 -6.41
N ASN A 546 -51.10 19.29 -6.11
CA ASN A 546 -50.77 18.25 -5.14
C ASN A 546 -49.85 17.14 -5.70
N THR A 547 -49.48 17.19 -6.99
CA THR A 547 -48.61 16.20 -7.61
C THR A 547 -47.16 16.36 -7.18
N THR A 548 -46.42 15.25 -7.14
CA THR A 548 -44.99 15.27 -6.87
C THR A 548 -44.24 16.00 -7.98
N ALA A 549 -44.68 15.85 -9.23
CA ALA A 549 -44.16 16.56 -10.39
C ALA A 549 -44.27 18.10 -10.23
N PHE A 550 -45.41 18.62 -9.77
CA PHE A 550 -45.58 20.07 -9.57
C PHE A 550 -44.61 20.62 -8.52
N HIS A 551 -44.54 20.01 -7.34
CA HIS A 551 -43.65 20.46 -6.26
C HIS A 551 -42.16 20.33 -6.64
N THR A 552 -41.80 19.26 -7.35
CA THR A 552 -40.43 19.07 -7.85
C THR A 552 -40.07 20.13 -8.89
N LEU A 553 -40.96 20.43 -9.85
CA LEU A 553 -40.73 21.49 -10.83
C LEU A 553 -40.62 22.86 -10.17
N GLN A 554 -41.45 23.13 -9.15
CA GLN A 554 -41.39 24.40 -8.43
C GLN A 554 -40.05 24.61 -7.71
N SER A 555 -39.52 23.56 -7.09
CA SER A 555 -38.23 23.61 -6.39
C SER A 555 -37.04 23.64 -7.35
N VAL A 556 -37.04 22.83 -8.41
CA VAL A 556 -35.98 22.78 -9.42
C VAL A 556 -35.86 24.09 -10.21
N LEU A 557 -36.99 24.72 -10.55
CA LEU A 557 -36.96 25.99 -11.29
C LEU A 557 -36.67 27.21 -10.39
N ALA A 558 -36.62 27.03 -9.05
CA ALA A 558 -36.31 28.11 -8.11
C ALA A 558 -34.81 28.42 -8.00
N ASP A 559 -33.98 27.48 -8.43
CA ASP A 559 -32.52 27.63 -8.47
C ASP A 559 -32.08 27.57 -9.94
N ASP A 560 -31.37 28.61 -10.39
CA ASP A 560 -30.92 28.73 -11.78
C ASP A 560 -30.00 27.55 -12.18
N SER A 561 -29.22 27.02 -11.24
CA SER A 561 -28.31 25.89 -11.50
C SER A 561 -29.06 24.60 -11.81
N THR A 562 -30.25 24.42 -11.24
CA THR A 562 -31.10 23.25 -11.49
C THR A 562 -32.15 23.50 -12.58
N ALA A 563 -32.50 24.76 -12.86
CA ALA A 563 -33.49 25.13 -13.87
C ALA A 563 -33.09 24.67 -15.28
N GLU A 564 -31.80 24.69 -15.62
CA GLU A 564 -31.27 24.21 -16.91
C GLU A 564 -31.46 22.70 -17.13
N THR A 565 -31.72 21.95 -16.05
CA THR A 565 -31.84 20.49 -16.11
C THR A 565 -33.25 19.99 -16.45
N VAL A 566 -34.24 20.88 -16.56
CA VAL A 566 -35.64 20.52 -16.79
C VAL A 566 -35.86 19.99 -18.21
N ILE A 567 -36.45 18.79 -18.32
CA ILE A 567 -36.77 18.14 -19.60
C ILE A 567 -38.27 17.86 -19.69
N SER A 568 -38.90 18.18 -20.82
CA SER A 568 -40.32 17.90 -21.04
C SER A 568 -40.61 16.40 -21.21
N PRO A 569 -41.81 15.93 -20.84
CA PRO A 569 -42.20 14.51 -20.99
C PRO A 569 -42.00 13.99 -22.43
N GLU A 570 -42.40 14.77 -23.44
CA GLU A 570 -42.26 14.41 -24.85
C GLU A 570 -40.80 14.23 -25.28
N SER A 571 -39.92 15.12 -24.80
CA SER A 571 -38.49 15.01 -25.08
C SER A 571 -37.89 13.74 -24.47
N ILE A 572 -38.31 13.38 -23.25
CA ILE A 572 -37.82 12.14 -22.59
C ILE A 572 -38.26 10.89 -23.35
N CYS A 573 -39.47 10.87 -23.90
CA CYS A 573 -39.93 9.74 -24.73
C CYS A 573 -39.09 9.57 -26.00
N THR A 574 -38.45 10.62 -26.52
CA THR A 574 -37.53 10.51 -27.66
C THR A 574 -36.12 10.06 -27.27
N MET A 575 -35.78 10.14 -25.98
CA MET A 575 -34.47 9.79 -25.46
C MET A 575 -34.46 8.33 -24.98
N ALA A 576 -33.62 7.52 -25.63
CA ALA A 576 -33.46 6.11 -25.28
C ALA A 576 -32.95 5.93 -23.83
N PRO A 577 -33.28 4.81 -23.17
CA PRO A 577 -32.66 4.42 -21.90
C PRO A 577 -31.15 4.23 -22.07
N PRO A 578 -30.37 4.23 -20.97
CA PRO A 578 -28.92 4.12 -21.03
C PRO A 578 -28.46 2.81 -21.68
N ASP A 579 -27.48 2.92 -22.58
CA ASP A 579 -26.88 1.76 -23.23
C ASP A 579 -26.23 0.80 -22.22
N LEU A 580 -26.22 -0.50 -22.58
CA LEU A 580 -25.57 -1.55 -21.78
C LEU A 580 -24.10 -1.26 -21.44
N SER A 581 -23.36 -0.61 -22.35
CA SER A 581 -21.97 -0.22 -22.12
C SER A 581 -21.83 0.78 -20.97
N LEU A 582 -22.70 1.80 -20.93
CA LEU A 582 -22.74 2.80 -19.86
C LEU A 582 -23.14 2.18 -18.53
N LEU A 583 -24.11 1.25 -18.53
CA LEU A 583 -24.51 0.52 -17.32
C LEU A 583 -23.39 -0.37 -16.78
N LYS A 584 -22.61 -1.02 -17.65
CA LYS A 584 -21.42 -1.80 -17.24
C LYS A 584 -20.33 -0.91 -16.65
N GLU A 585 -20.16 0.30 -17.17
CA GLU A 585 -19.18 1.25 -16.62
C GLU A 585 -19.61 1.76 -15.23
N ARG A 586 -20.90 2.01 -15.04
CA ARG A 586 -21.48 2.47 -13.77
C ARG A 586 -21.48 1.37 -12.71
N LEU A 587 -22.04 0.21 -13.01
CA LEU A 587 -22.30 -0.88 -12.06
C LEU A 587 -21.18 -1.93 -12.07
N GLN A 588 -19.96 -1.49 -11.80
CA GLN A 588 -18.80 -2.37 -11.81
C GLN A 588 -18.92 -3.43 -10.71
N GLY A 589 -18.76 -4.70 -11.09
CA GLY A 589 -18.78 -5.84 -10.16
C GLY A 589 -20.09 -6.65 -10.17
N LEU A 590 -21.15 -6.16 -10.83
CA LEU A 590 -22.36 -6.97 -11.04
C LEU A 590 -22.19 -7.95 -12.21
N PRO A 591 -22.81 -9.14 -12.14
CA PRO A 591 -22.87 -10.07 -13.27
C PRO A 591 -23.58 -9.46 -14.49
N ASP A 592 -23.09 -9.78 -15.70
CA ASP A 592 -23.67 -9.33 -16.97
C ASP A 592 -25.18 -9.64 -17.09
N THR A 593 -25.64 -10.74 -16.49
CA THR A 593 -27.06 -11.11 -16.48
C THR A 593 -27.92 -10.15 -15.66
N GLN A 594 -27.41 -9.65 -14.54
CA GLN A 594 -28.11 -8.67 -13.71
C GLN A 594 -28.11 -7.30 -14.39
N ILE A 595 -27.01 -6.91 -15.04
CA ILE A 595 -26.94 -5.66 -15.81
C ILE A 595 -27.94 -5.67 -16.97
N GLN A 596 -28.09 -6.80 -17.66
CA GLN A 596 -29.11 -6.95 -18.70
C GLN A 596 -30.52 -6.81 -18.13
N ALA A 597 -30.81 -7.44 -16.99
CA ALA A 597 -32.12 -7.31 -16.35
C ALA A 597 -32.43 -5.85 -15.93
N ILE A 598 -31.42 -5.10 -15.45
CA ILE A 598 -31.57 -3.69 -15.09
C ILE A 598 -31.84 -2.84 -16.33
N HIS A 599 -31.12 -3.11 -17.42
CA HIS A 599 -31.37 -2.45 -18.70
C HIS A 599 -32.79 -2.69 -19.20
N ASP A 600 -33.27 -3.94 -19.15
CA ASP A 600 -34.63 -4.30 -19.56
C ASP A 600 -35.66 -3.61 -18.66
N ALA A 601 -35.42 -3.51 -17.34
CA ALA A 601 -36.28 -2.75 -16.44
C ALA A 601 -36.33 -1.23 -16.78
N PHE A 602 -35.22 -0.63 -17.22
CA PHE A 602 -35.21 0.76 -17.69
C PHE A 602 -35.92 0.93 -19.04
N GLN A 603 -35.95 -0.11 -19.89
CA GLN A 603 -36.77 -0.13 -21.09
C GLN A 603 -38.27 -0.19 -20.73
N GLU A 604 -38.65 -1.01 -19.75
CA GLU A 604 -40.02 -1.06 -19.25
C GLU A 604 -40.48 0.30 -18.70
N GLU A 605 -39.62 1.01 -17.95
CA GLU A 605 -39.92 2.39 -17.52
C GLU A 605 -40.08 3.34 -18.71
N HIS A 606 -39.27 3.20 -19.76
CA HIS A 606 -39.36 4.03 -20.95
C HIS A 606 -40.67 3.79 -21.70
N ASP A 607 -41.04 2.53 -21.93
CA ASP A 607 -42.27 2.15 -22.60
C ASP A 607 -43.51 2.57 -21.81
N ALA A 608 -43.46 2.45 -20.47
CA ALA A 608 -44.52 2.93 -19.59
C ALA A 608 -44.72 4.44 -19.72
N LEU A 609 -43.64 5.24 -19.73
CA LEU A 609 -43.74 6.68 -19.89
C LEU A 609 -44.32 7.04 -21.27
N ALA A 610 -43.84 6.39 -22.33
CA ALA A 610 -44.36 6.59 -23.69
C ALA A 610 -45.89 6.33 -23.74
N HIS A 611 -46.34 5.24 -23.12
CA HIS A 611 -47.77 4.93 -23.02
C HIS A 611 -48.56 6.01 -22.25
N THR A 612 -48.04 6.45 -21.09
CA THR A 612 -48.71 7.50 -20.29
C THR A 612 -48.80 8.83 -21.05
N VAL A 613 -47.77 9.24 -21.79
CA VAL A 613 -47.78 10.47 -22.59
C VAL A 613 -48.78 10.37 -23.75
N GLU A 614 -48.92 9.20 -24.38
CA GLU A 614 -49.89 8.99 -25.45
C GLU A 614 -51.35 8.96 -24.97
N CYS A 615 -51.59 8.40 -23.78
CA CYS A 615 -52.94 8.12 -23.28
C CYS A 615 -53.48 9.17 -22.30
N THR A 616 -52.62 10.05 -21.76
CA THR A 616 -53.00 11.06 -20.76
C THR A 616 -52.74 12.48 -21.24
N ARG A 617 -53.17 13.48 -20.46
CA ARG A 617 -52.91 14.90 -20.72
C ARG A 617 -51.62 15.43 -20.07
N LEU A 618 -50.67 14.55 -19.73
CA LEU A 618 -49.42 14.90 -19.04
C LEU A 618 -48.67 16.07 -19.69
N SER A 619 -48.44 16.05 -21.00
CA SER A 619 -47.74 17.15 -21.70
C SER A 619 -48.45 18.49 -21.55
N ALA A 620 -49.79 18.48 -21.60
CA ALA A 620 -50.59 19.70 -21.43
C ALA A 620 -50.51 20.22 -19.99
N TYR A 621 -50.61 19.33 -18.98
CA TYR A 621 -50.43 19.72 -17.59
C TYR A 621 -49.02 20.27 -17.34
N PHE A 622 -47.98 19.62 -17.86
CA PHE A 622 -46.61 20.12 -17.77
C PHE A 622 -46.45 21.54 -18.35
N SER A 623 -46.98 21.77 -19.55
CA SER A 623 -46.95 23.11 -20.17
C SER A 623 -47.71 24.14 -19.33
N HIS A 624 -48.81 23.73 -18.69
CA HIS A 624 -49.58 24.58 -17.80
C HIS A 624 -48.78 24.96 -16.55
N ILE A 625 -48.13 23.98 -15.90
CA ILE A 625 -47.27 24.20 -14.73
C ILE A 625 -46.15 25.21 -15.03
N LEU A 626 -45.51 25.10 -16.20
CA LEU A 626 -44.48 26.06 -16.63
C LEU A 626 -45.08 27.46 -16.86
N SER A 627 -46.26 27.54 -17.48
CA SER A 627 -46.94 28.82 -17.76
C SER A 627 -47.37 29.57 -16.50
N VAL A 628 -47.90 28.87 -15.49
CA VAL A 628 -48.29 29.45 -14.19
C VAL A 628 -47.07 30.05 -13.47
N ARG A 629 -45.90 29.43 -13.59
CA ARG A 629 -44.66 29.97 -13.02
C ARG A 629 -44.16 31.20 -13.77
N LEU A 630 -44.21 31.20 -15.11
CA LEU A 630 -43.80 32.37 -15.91
C LEU A 630 -44.64 33.60 -15.54
N ILE A 631 -45.96 33.42 -15.34
CA ILE A 631 -46.86 34.47 -14.87
C ILE A 631 -46.47 34.94 -13.46
N ASN A 632 -46.25 34.01 -12.52
CA ASN A 632 -45.83 34.37 -11.17
C ASN A 632 -44.42 35.01 -11.08
N LYS A 633 -43.54 34.72 -12.05
CA LYS A 633 -42.20 35.34 -12.15
C LYS A 633 -42.30 36.75 -12.73
N GLU A 634 -43.13 36.95 -13.76
CA GLU A 634 -43.44 38.28 -14.30
C GLU A 634 -44.14 39.17 -13.26
N ASP A 635 -45.08 38.64 -12.47
CA ASP A 635 -45.73 39.39 -11.39
C ASP A 635 -44.74 39.77 -10.26
N TRP A 636 -43.77 38.91 -9.95
CA TRP A 636 -42.69 39.20 -8.99
C TRP A 636 -41.68 40.24 -9.52
N ASP A 637 -41.26 40.12 -10.78
CA ASP A 637 -40.33 41.07 -11.41
C ASP A 637 -40.97 42.46 -11.60
N MET A 638 -42.29 42.52 -11.80
CA MET A 638 -43.07 43.78 -11.89
C MET A 638 -43.27 44.45 -10.52
N ASP A 639 -43.43 43.68 -9.43
CA ASP A 639 -43.52 44.22 -8.06
C ASP A 639 -42.16 44.73 -7.54
N ASP A 640 -41.03 44.19 -8.03
CA ASP A 640 -39.68 44.66 -7.68
C ASP A 640 -39.26 45.95 -8.46
N GLU A 641 -39.81 46.21 -9.65
CA GLU A 641 -39.56 47.48 -10.38
C GLU A 641 -40.25 48.70 -9.74
N ASP A 642 -41.36 48.51 -9.00
CA ASP A 642 -42.09 49.57 -8.29
C ASP A 642 -41.71 49.71 -6.79
N ALA A 643 -40.76 48.92 -6.30
CA ALA A 643 -40.28 49.00 -4.93
C ALA A 643 -39.28 50.17 -4.75
N PRO A 644 -39.53 51.14 -3.83
CA PRO A 644 -38.59 52.23 -3.60
C PRO A 644 -37.29 51.67 -2.99
N GLU A 645 -36.16 51.95 -3.65
CA GLU A 645 -34.78 51.59 -3.24
C GLU A 645 -34.60 51.64 -1.71
N ARG A 646 -34.69 50.48 -1.05
CA ARG A 646 -34.26 50.34 0.34
C ARG A 646 -32.76 50.07 0.33
N LYS A 647 -32.00 51.10 0.67
CA LYS A 647 -30.57 51.01 1.01
C LYS A 647 -30.34 49.81 1.93
N LEU A 648 -29.52 48.86 1.47
CA LEU A 648 -29.01 47.76 2.28
C LEU A 648 -28.23 48.34 3.48
N GLU A 649 -28.75 48.13 4.68
CA GLU A 649 -27.95 48.15 5.90
C GLU A 649 -27.52 46.72 6.22
N ASP A 650 -26.21 46.54 6.42
CA ASP A 650 -25.57 45.32 6.90
C ASP A 650 -26.23 44.79 8.17
N THR A 651 -26.81 43.59 8.11
CA THR A 651 -26.93 42.71 9.27
C THR A 651 -26.62 41.28 8.88
N THR A 652 -25.33 40.96 8.94
CA THR A 652 -24.84 39.60 9.18
C THR A 652 -25.22 39.21 10.62
N THR A 653 -26.05 38.18 10.77
CA THR A 653 -26.14 37.44 12.04
C THR A 653 -26.10 35.93 11.76
N PRO A 654 -25.13 35.21 12.33
CA PRO A 654 -25.02 33.76 12.23
C PRO A 654 -25.93 33.09 13.26
N LEU A 655 -26.62 32.01 12.89
CA LEU A 655 -27.34 31.16 13.83
C LEU A 655 -26.41 30.05 14.31
N TYR A 656 -25.97 30.16 15.56
CA TYR A 656 -25.29 29.11 16.32
C TYR A 656 -26.15 28.72 17.53
N GLU A 657 -25.90 27.50 18.03
CA GLU A 657 -26.19 27.00 19.39
C GLU A 657 -27.58 26.42 19.71
N THR A 658 -27.66 25.08 19.69
CA THR A 658 -28.50 24.32 20.62
C THR A 658 -27.63 23.74 21.75
N SER A 659 -27.98 24.10 22.98
CA SER A 659 -27.24 23.76 24.20
C SER A 659 -27.48 22.31 24.66
N MET A 660 -26.41 21.63 25.06
CA MET A 660 -26.44 20.49 25.98
C MET A 660 -26.79 20.94 27.41
N PRO A 661 -27.63 20.22 28.17
CA PRO A 661 -27.81 20.49 29.59
C PRO A 661 -26.90 19.60 30.46
N GLY A 662 -26.18 20.22 31.40
CA GLY A 662 -25.74 19.53 32.62
C GLY A 662 -24.28 19.73 33.04
N ALA A 663 -23.97 20.85 33.69
CA ALA A 663 -22.99 20.89 34.77
C ALA A 663 -23.21 22.15 35.62
N SER A 664 -23.85 21.98 36.78
CA SER A 664 -23.95 23.02 37.78
C SER A 664 -22.60 23.26 38.44
N THR A 665 -22.25 24.54 38.48
CA THR A 665 -21.13 25.15 39.20
C THR A 665 -21.21 24.88 40.70
N MET A 666 -20.07 24.53 41.31
CA MET A 666 -19.78 24.99 42.68
C MET A 666 -18.33 25.45 42.76
N LEU A 667 -18.20 26.77 42.91
CA LEU A 667 -16.99 27.47 43.29
C LEU A 667 -16.66 27.17 44.76
N MET A 668 -15.48 26.62 45.01
CA MET A 668 -14.49 27.14 45.95
C MET A 668 -13.10 26.61 45.61
#